data_AF-A0A950SN47-F1
#
_entry.id   AF-A0A950SN47-F1
#
_cell.length_a   1.000
_cell.length_b   1.000
_cell.length_c   1.000
_cell.angle_alpha   90.00
_cell.angle_beta   90.00
_cell.angle_gamma   90.00
#
_symmetry.space_group_name_H-M   'P 1'
#
loop_
_entity.id
_entity.type
_entity.pdbx_description
1 polymer ?
#
loop_
_entity_poly.entity_id
_entity_poly.type
_entity_poly.pdbx_seq_one_letter_code
_entity_poly.pdbx_strand_id
1 'polypeptide(L)'
;MTDTLAIAAAQGEAAGSLESDLGPDLPETIGSQSVPAAAGGETDPGSMQAQGNAASGDASSASASLAGATVQMGAAGGLVFNITYDSSISSAPAGFTAAIADVVNYYTSVFSDPVTINIDVGWGEVGGQALASGALGESETNVGLFSYSQVKSALAADAKSADDTSAVDSLPATDPTGGGSFVLATAEAKALGLGANVAVDGYVGFSSSAAYTFDPNNRAVAGAYDFIGVAEHEISEVMGRIALVGTPLSGLSHTYTALDLFRYASPGSRQLAAGHPAYFSVDGGNTGLNNFNTAANGDAGDWASGGGNDSYNAFVSAGVAEPVTANDLRVMDAIGWDLSTAKIDTPPVVTPTSSNIAASPGQLFDASSLFTASDPDGDAITQYDFWDTGGGGGQFLVDGAAQPANGDIYVSAPQLAQTAYQSGNGTDTLWVRAYDGTQWSAWSPSFTVTSGTSADAASTASSDPAGQAAGPIILTVGPDGQYQTISDAVAFADADTNPSDNFDIQVAPGTYTNDFPEVTRPMTIEADPNATGPVVLLATELLPNDKGIILTTSSLTVRGLTFEGAAISNADGGNGAGIRDQNVDGSDPPASFIVENCTFTGNQEGILTGYDASETISIANSTFANNGNPDQGYFQHALYVNFAGSLTVTGSLFGGQLIGHDIKSRAMVTTITDNRIYDGAADPADGIGAGSTSYGIDTPNGGVVTISGNLIVQGPATQNSIMVDYGTEGLVYDSNSLSVSNNTFISTGLSQAIGIYDAFATPVQLNNNTFEGVATPVYPASAIINSPEDTPPVVTPTSSNITASPGQLFDASSLFTASDPDGDAITQYDFWDTGGGGGQFLVDGAAQPANGDIYVSAAQLAQTAYQSGNGTDTLWVRAYDGTQWSAWSPSFTVSGLSTDQMLGAGQQPPTLIAHS
;
A
#
# COMPACT_ATOMS: atom_id res chain seq x y z
N MET A 1 6.25 -53.93 -47.44
CA MET A 1 6.46 -52.61 -48.05
C MET A 1 7.24 -51.83 -47.01
N THR A 2 8.54 -52.11 -46.97
CA THR A 2 9.64 -51.41 -47.66
C THR A 2 10.04 -50.15 -46.88
N ASP A 3 11.28 -49.92 -46.50
CA ASP A 3 12.53 -50.69 -46.49
C ASP A 3 13.58 -49.82 -45.76
N THR A 4 14.59 -50.44 -45.14
CA THR A 4 15.98 -49.96 -44.88
C THR A 4 16.24 -48.62 -44.15
N LEU A 5 16.88 -48.61 -42.96
CA LEU A 5 18.34 -48.75 -42.66
C LEU A 5 19.23 -47.53 -42.98
N ALA A 6 19.70 -46.90 -41.87
CA ALA A 6 21.10 -46.55 -41.53
C ALA A 6 21.76 -45.27 -42.11
N ILE A 7 22.32 -44.41 -41.24
CA ILE A 7 23.75 -44.32 -40.83
C ILE A 7 24.04 -43.03 -40.00
N ALA A 8 24.74 -43.22 -38.87
CA ALA A 8 25.69 -42.36 -38.11
C ALA A 8 25.31 -40.89 -37.75
N ALA A 9 25.15 -40.53 -36.47
CA ALA A 9 26.15 -40.29 -35.41
C ALA A 9 26.78 -38.87 -35.40
N ALA A 10 26.43 -38.04 -34.40
CA ALA A 10 27.34 -37.33 -33.48
C ALA A 10 26.58 -36.30 -32.60
N GLN A 11 26.61 -36.60 -31.28
CA GLN A 11 26.52 -35.78 -30.06
C GLN A 11 26.33 -34.25 -30.11
N GLY A 12 25.49 -33.75 -29.18
CA GLY A 12 25.55 -32.38 -28.66
C GLY A 12 24.38 -31.99 -27.75
N GLU A 13 24.35 -32.58 -26.53
CA GLU A 13 23.66 -32.14 -25.30
C GLU A 13 22.13 -32.00 -25.26
N ALA A 14 21.55 -32.50 -24.17
CA ALA A 14 20.12 -32.65 -23.94
C ALA A 14 19.56 -31.44 -23.18
N ALA A 15 18.66 -30.69 -23.82
CA ALA A 15 17.67 -29.84 -23.17
C ALA A 15 16.32 -30.53 -23.36
N GLY A 16 15.62 -30.84 -22.27
CA GLY A 16 14.25 -31.36 -22.33
C GLY A 16 13.30 -30.19 -22.15
N SER A 17 12.55 -29.85 -23.20
CA SER A 17 11.37 -28.99 -23.11
C SER A 17 10.18 -29.82 -22.63
N LEU A 18 9.26 -29.17 -21.92
CA LEU A 18 8.00 -29.73 -21.41
C LEU A 18 6.85 -29.03 -22.14
N GLU A 19 6.05 -29.75 -22.93
CA GLU A 19 4.67 -29.34 -23.24
C GLU A 19 3.74 -30.48 -23.72
N SER A 20 2.47 -30.45 -23.26
CA SER A 20 1.25 -30.28 -24.06
C SER A 20 -0.02 -30.70 -23.27
N ASP A 21 -1.01 -29.81 -23.14
CA ASP A 21 -2.40 -30.08 -22.69
C ASP A 21 -3.34 -30.40 -23.88
N LEU A 22 -4.41 -31.18 -23.64
CA LEU A 22 -5.42 -31.59 -24.63
C LEU A 22 -6.84 -31.28 -24.12
N GLY A 23 -7.48 -30.25 -24.68
CA GLY A 23 -8.90 -29.93 -24.46
C GLY A 23 -9.91 -30.88 -25.15
N PRO A 24 -11.21 -30.89 -24.76
CA PRO A 24 -12.26 -31.71 -25.41
C PRO A 24 -13.23 -30.94 -26.36
N ASP A 25 -13.87 -31.71 -27.25
CA ASP A 25 -14.70 -31.38 -28.44
C ASP A 25 -15.98 -30.48 -28.29
N LEU A 26 -16.07 -29.44 -29.17
CA LEU A 26 -17.10 -28.94 -30.16
C LEU A 26 -18.63 -29.28 -30.09
N PRO A 27 -19.58 -28.58 -30.81
CA PRO A 27 -19.47 -27.74 -32.06
C PRO A 27 -20.27 -26.40 -32.11
N GLU A 28 -20.03 -25.42 -33.02
CA GLU A 28 -20.55 -25.32 -34.41
C GLU A 28 -19.95 -24.12 -35.23
N THR A 29 -19.88 -24.32 -36.55
CA THR A 29 -19.47 -23.49 -37.73
C THR A 29 -19.95 -22.01 -37.81
N ILE A 30 -19.29 -21.06 -38.50
CA ILE A 30 -19.18 -20.84 -39.97
C ILE A 30 -18.08 -19.78 -40.26
N GLY A 31 -17.25 -19.97 -41.29
CA GLY A 31 -16.08 -19.12 -41.59
C GLY A 31 -16.23 -18.04 -42.66
N SER A 32 -15.13 -17.31 -42.93
CA SER A 32 -14.83 -16.73 -44.24
C SER A 32 -13.34 -16.37 -44.41
N GLN A 33 -12.81 -16.68 -45.60
CA GLN A 33 -11.57 -16.23 -46.24
C GLN A 33 -11.72 -14.75 -46.72
N SER A 34 -10.73 -13.90 -47.03
CA SER A 34 -9.26 -13.86 -46.95
C SER A 34 -8.78 -12.60 -47.73
N VAL A 35 -7.58 -12.08 -47.41
CA VAL A 35 -6.59 -11.27 -48.23
C VAL A 35 -6.96 -9.86 -48.76
N PRO A 36 -6.00 -9.02 -49.26
CA PRO A 36 -4.54 -8.86 -48.99
C PRO A 36 -3.97 -7.40 -48.99
N ALA A 37 -2.87 -7.22 -48.26
CA ALA A 37 -1.54 -6.67 -48.65
C ALA A 37 -1.24 -5.22 -49.11
N ALA A 38 0.01 -4.85 -48.75
CA ALA A 38 1.06 -4.11 -49.51
C ALA A 38 1.31 -2.64 -49.10
N ALA A 39 2.54 -2.09 -49.04
CA ALA A 39 3.93 -2.57 -49.13
C ALA A 39 4.90 -1.37 -48.95
N GLY A 40 6.13 -1.62 -48.45
CA GLY A 40 7.37 -0.89 -48.76
C GLY A 40 7.73 0.31 -47.86
N GLY A 41 8.98 0.58 -47.46
CA GLY A 41 10.28 -0.05 -47.72
C GLY A 41 11.44 0.72 -47.04
N GLU A 42 12.45 -0.03 -46.62
CA GLU A 42 13.89 0.23 -46.34
C GLU A 42 14.44 1.65 -46.03
N THR A 43 15.17 1.83 -44.91
CA THR A 43 16.66 1.86 -44.84
C THR A 43 17.22 2.15 -43.41
N ASP A 44 18.35 1.50 -43.15
CA ASP A 44 19.18 1.24 -41.94
C ASP A 44 20.02 2.46 -41.39
N PRO A 45 20.93 2.31 -40.40
CA PRO A 45 20.80 2.16 -38.93
C PRO A 45 21.42 3.33 -38.13
N GLY A 46 21.09 3.43 -36.83
CA GLY A 46 22.00 4.08 -35.86
C GLY A 46 21.34 4.71 -34.64
N SER A 47 21.47 4.01 -33.51
CA SER A 47 21.53 4.50 -32.11
C SER A 47 20.66 5.70 -31.73
N MET A 48 19.59 5.47 -30.96
CA MET A 48 19.10 6.46 -30.00
C MET A 48 18.59 5.80 -28.72
N GLN A 49 19.08 6.34 -27.60
CA GLN A 49 18.55 6.19 -26.25
C GLN A 49 17.07 6.58 -26.25
N ALA A 50 16.21 5.79 -25.61
CA ALA A 50 14.80 6.13 -25.45
C ALA A 50 14.61 7.00 -24.20
N GLN A 51 14.54 8.31 -24.42
CA GLN A 51 13.74 9.21 -23.58
C GLN A 51 12.27 9.05 -23.97
N GLY A 52 11.38 9.11 -22.98
CA GLY A 52 9.93 9.08 -23.19
C GLY A 52 9.43 10.25 -24.04
N ASN A 53 8.45 9.95 -24.89
CA ASN A 53 7.45 10.92 -25.31
C ASN A 53 6.23 10.20 -25.89
N ALA A 54 5.06 10.48 -25.34
CA ALA A 54 3.76 10.12 -25.90
C ALA A 54 3.32 11.17 -26.94
N ALA A 55 2.89 10.75 -28.13
CA ALA A 55 1.95 11.48 -28.97
C ALA A 55 1.39 10.61 -30.13
N SER A 56 0.08 10.41 -30.09
CA SER A 56 -0.89 10.17 -31.17
C SER A 56 -0.41 10.00 -32.63
N GLY A 57 -0.65 8.82 -33.22
CA GLY A 57 -0.72 8.63 -34.68
C GLY A 57 -0.44 7.21 -35.20
N ASP A 58 -1.51 6.55 -35.71
CA ASP A 58 -1.56 5.32 -36.53
C ASP A 58 -1.18 3.95 -35.89
N ALA A 59 -2.17 3.31 -35.26
CA ALA A 59 -2.07 2.14 -34.39
C ALA A 59 -2.07 0.77 -35.11
N SER A 60 -1.56 0.66 -36.35
CA SER A 60 -1.50 -0.64 -37.05
C SER A 60 -0.08 -1.21 -37.24
N SER A 61 0.98 -0.53 -36.79
CA SER A 61 2.37 -0.85 -37.18
C SER A 61 3.32 -1.29 -36.06
N ALA A 62 2.98 -1.13 -34.78
CA ALA A 62 3.91 -1.38 -33.67
C ALA A 62 4.29 -2.86 -33.50
N SER A 63 3.30 -3.77 -33.44
CA SER A 63 3.54 -5.21 -33.19
C SER A 63 4.33 -5.89 -34.33
N ALA A 64 4.06 -5.51 -35.59
CA ALA A 64 4.78 -6.06 -36.75
C ALA A 64 6.24 -5.59 -36.85
N SER A 65 6.62 -4.51 -36.16
CA SER A 65 7.99 -3.95 -36.19
C SER A 65 8.97 -4.69 -35.28
N LEU A 66 8.46 -5.44 -34.28
CA LEU A 66 9.26 -6.19 -33.31
C LEU A 66 9.38 -7.68 -33.64
N ALA A 67 8.71 -8.17 -34.69
CA ALA A 67 8.79 -9.57 -35.09
C ALA A 67 10.24 -9.98 -35.41
N GLY A 68 10.76 -10.97 -34.69
CA GLY A 68 12.14 -11.44 -34.73
C GLY A 68 13.14 -10.58 -33.94
N ALA A 69 12.68 -9.63 -33.12
CA ALA A 69 13.53 -8.76 -32.31
C ALA A 69 13.51 -9.16 -30.83
N THR A 70 14.66 -8.98 -30.16
CA THR A 70 14.78 -9.10 -28.71
C THR A 70 14.76 -7.72 -28.06
N VAL A 71 13.89 -7.53 -27.08
CA VAL A 71 13.75 -6.31 -26.27
C VAL A 71 14.19 -6.64 -24.84
N GLN A 72 15.16 -5.89 -24.33
CA GLN A 72 15.62 -6.01 -22.95
C GLN A 72 14.87 -5.00 -22.07
N MET A 73 14.34 -5.46 -20.94
CA MET A 73 13.57 -4.68 -19.97
C MET A 73 14.08 -4.97 -18.55
N GLY A 74 14.06 -3.97 -17.66
CA GLY A 74 14.66 -4.05 -16.32
C GLY A 74 15.99 -3.28 -16.18
N ALA A 75 16.45 -3.12 -14.94
CA ALA A 75 17.62 -2.30 -14.61
C ALA A 75 18.87 -3.15 -14.33
N ALA A 76 20.05 -2.63 -14.68
CA ALA A 76 21.32 -3.29 -14.40
C ALA A 76 21.55 -3.39 -12.88
N GLY A 77 21.64 -4.62 -12.37
CA GLY A 77 21.81 -4.90 -10.94
C GLY A 77 20.54 -5.38 -10.22
N GLY A 78 19.40 -5.48 -10.93
CA GLY A 78 18.19 -6.18 -10.48
C GLY A 78 17.68 -7.14 -11.56
N LEU A 79 16.40 -7.50 -11.50
CA LEU A 79 15.80 -8.43 -12.46
C LEU A 79 15.73 -7.81 -13.86
N VAL A 80 16.13 -8.60 -14.86
CA VAL A 80 16.12 -8.21 -16.27
C VAL A 80 15.42 -9.29 -17.08
N PHE A 81 14.60 -8.90 -18.05
CA PHE A 81 14.04 -9.79 -19.06
C PHE A 81 14.58 -9.44 -20.44
N ASN A 82 14.91 -10.46 -21.22
CA ASN A 82 15.11 -10.40 -22.65
C ASN A 82 13.91 -11.08 -23.32
N ILE A 83 12.99 -10.27 -23.84
CA ILE A 83 11.81 -10.76 -24.55
C ILE A 83 12.11 -10.82 -26.03
N THR A 84 12.15 -12.02 -26.59
CA THR A 84 12.30 -12.24 -28.03
C THR A 84 10.93 -12.48 -28.63
N TYR A 85 10.45 -11.53 -29.43
CA TYR A 85 9.18 -11.69 -30.14
C TYR A 85 9.44 -12.50 -31.39
N ASP A 86 8.80 -13.66 -31.54
CA ASP A 86 8.98 -14.46 -32.75
C ASP A 86 8.23 -13.86 -33.96
N SER A 87 8.27 -14.55 -35.10
CA SER A 87 7.67 -14.04 -36.34
C SER A 87 6.14 -14.01 -36.35
N SER A 88 5.47 -14.81 -35.51
CA SER A 88 4.00 -14.92 -35.41
C SER A 88 3.37 -13.63 -34.90
N ILE A 89 4.11 -12.84 -34.10
CA ILE A 89 3.70 -11.54 -33.55
C ILE A 89 3.37 -10.51 -34.64
N SER A 90 3.85 -10.72 -35.87
CA SER A 90 3.45 -9.92 -37.04
C SER A 90 1.94 -9.91 -37.30
N SER A 91 1.21 -10.88 -36.75
CA SER A 91 -0.25 -10.98 -36.81
C SER A 91 -0.97 -10.65 -35.50
N ALA A 92 -0.22 -10.27 -34.46
CA ALA A 92 -0.79 -9.93 -33.15
C ALA A 92 -1.54 -8.58 -33.17
N PRO A 93 -2.60 -8.43 -32.37
CA PRO A 93 -3.33 -7.17 -32.24
C PRO A 93 -2.45 -5.99 -31.79
N ALA A 94 -2.94 -4.79 -32.07
CA ALA A 94 -2.39 -3.57 -31.48
C ALA A 94 -2.60 -3.61 -29.96
N GLY A 95 -1.54 -3.33 -29.19
CA GLY A 95 -1.54 -3.40 -27.72
C GLY A 95 -0.83 -4.63 -27.17
N PHE A 96 -0.74 -5.73 -27.92
CA PHE A 96 -0.12 -6.98 -27.45
C PHE A 96 1.30 -6.80 -26.88
N THR A 97 2.21 -6.20 -27.66
CA THR A 97 3.61 -6.03 -27.22
C THR A 97 3.74 -5.01 -26.09
N ALA A 98 2.83 -4.04 -25.99
CA ALA A 98 2.81 -3.08 -24.89
C ALA A 98 2.35 -3.75 -23.60
N ALA A 99 1.30 -4.56 -23.65
CA ALA A 99 0.83 -5.32 -22.49
C ALA A 99 1.87 -6.33 -21.99
N ILE A 100 2.63 -7.00 -22.88
CA ILE A 100 3.77 -7.83 -22.48
C ILE A 100 4.85 -6.99 -21.77
N ALA A 101 5.14 -5.80 -22.27
CA ALA A 101 6.09 -4.91 -21.62
C ALA A 101 5.59 -4.46 -20.24
N ASP A 102 4.29 -4.21 -20.07
CA ASP A 102 3.69 -3.85 -18.79
C ASP A 102 3.84 -4.98 -17.75
N VAL A 103 3.56 -6.24 -18.13
CA VAL A 103 3.76 -7.41 -17.26
C VAL A 103 5.22 -7.57 -16.85
N VAL A 104 6.14 -7.45 -17.80
CA VAL A 104 7.57 -7.59 -17.52
C VAL A 104 8.07 -6.45 -16.63
N ASN A 105 7.62 -5.22 -16.87
CA ASN A 105 7.95 -4.08 -16.03
C ASN A 105 7.45 -4.31 -14.60
N TYR A 106 6.21 -4.81 -14.43
CA TYR A 106 5.67 -5.21 -13.13
C TYR A 106 6.58 -6.24 -12.43
N TYR A 107 6.96 -7.33 -13.11
CA TYR A 107 7.84 -8.32 -12.49
C TYR A 107 9.23 -7.77 -12.12
N THR A 108 9.79 -6.89 -12.95
CA THR A 108 11.07 -6.22 -12.65
C THR A 108 10.97 -5.17 -11.54
N SER A 109 9.77 -4.67 -11.23
CA SER A 109 9.55 -3.76 -10.09
C SER A 109 9.31 -4.51 -8.79
N VAL A 110 8.71 -5.71 -8.83
CA VAL A 110 8.42 -6.48 -7.62
C VAL A 110 9.55 -7.40 -7.18
N PHE A 111 10.37 -7.93 -8.09
CA PHE A 111 11.50 -8.82 -7.77
C PHE A 111 12.86 -8.15 -7.98
N SER A 112 13.83 -8.47 -7.12
CA SER A 112 15.16 -7.84 -7.08
C SER A 112 16.33 -8.73 -7.51
N ASP A 113 16.07 -10.00 -7.80
CA ASP A 113 17.09 -10.97 -8.20
C ASP A 113 17.92 -10.43 -9.37
N PRO A 114 19.25 -10.31 -9.23
CA PRO A 114 20.12 -9.71 -10.25
C PRO A 114 20.41 -10.69 -11.40
N VAL A 115 19.36 -11.27 -11.98
CA VAL A 115 19.41 -12.27 -13.05
C VAL A 115 18.75 -11.78 -14.32
N THR A 116 19.07 -12.41 -15.45
CA THR A 116 18.44 -12.12 -16.74
C THR A 116 17.63 -13.32 -17.20
N ILE A 117 16.32 -13.17 -17.39
CA ILE A 117 15.41 -14.18 -17.92
C ILE A 117 15.21 -13.96 -19.42
N ASN A 118 15.38 -14.99 -20.24
CA ASN A 118 15.22 -14.93 -21.69
C ASN A 118 13.95 -15.68 -22.08
N ILE A 119 12.94 -14.97 -22.59
CA ILE A 119 11.65 -15.55 -22.95
C ILE A 119 11.39 -15.31 -24.43
N ASP A 120 11.03 -16.36 -25.17
CA ASP A 120 10.48 -16.25 -26.51
C ASP A 120 8.95 -16.12 -26.43
N VAL A 121 8.37 -15.13 -27.13
CA VAL A 121 6.94 -14.80 -27.05
C VAL A 121 6.27 -14.98 -28.42
N GLY A 122 5.22 -15.79 -28.45
CA GLY A 122 4.44 -16.14 -29.63
C GLY A 122 2.97 -15.71 -29.59
N TRP A 123 2.34 -15.67 -30.78
CA TRP A 123 0.95 -15.30 -31.01
C TRP A 123 0.24 -16.35 -31.88
N GLY A 124 -0.70 -17.07 -31.26
CA GLY A 124 -1.32 -18.26 -31.81
C GLY A 124 -0.42 -19.51 -31.78
N GLU A 125 0.77 -19.37 -31.21
CA GLU A 125 1.78 -20.42 -31.09
C GLU A 125 2.65 -20.21 -29.84
N VAL A 126 3.28 -21.29 -29.38
CA VAL A 126 4.30 -21.35 -28.33
C VAL A 126 5.43 -22.27 -28.85
N GLY A 127 6.69 -21.83 -28.82
CA GLY A 127 7.83 -22.65 -29.27
C GLY A 127 7.76 -23.12 -30.73
N GLY A 128 6.99 -22.46 -31.59
CA GLY A 128 6.70 -22.85 -32.97
C GLY A 128 5.59 -23.90 -33.12
N GLN A 129 4.91 -24.29 -32.04
CA GLN A 129 3.74 -25.18 -32.03
C GLN A 129 2.46 -24.38 -31.86
N ALA A 130 1.37 -24.82 -32.51
CA ALA A 130 0.08 -24.15 -32.35
C ALA A 130 -0.50 -24.45 -30.97
N LEU A 131 -1.06 -23.42 -30.31
CA LEU A 131 -1.70 -23.59 -28.99
C LEU A 131 -2.82 -24.63 -29.01
N ALA A 132 -3.04 -25.30 -27.88
CA ALA A 132 -4.15 -26.22 -27.72
C ALA A 132 -5.50 -25.50 -27.89
N SER A 133 -6.48 -26.26 -28.38
CA SER A 133 -7.83 -25.73 -28.60
C SER A 133 -8.47 -25.31 -27.28
N GLY A 134 -8.71 -24.01 -27.12
CA GLY A 134 -9.37 -23.43 -25.95
C GLY A 134 -8.41 -22.83 -24.92
N ALA A 135 -7.09 -22.98 -25.10
CA ALA A 135 -6.09 -22.30 -24.30
C ALA A 135 -6.15 -20.77 -24.51
N LEU A 136 -5.93 -20.02 -23.43
CA LEU A 136 -5.76 -18.56 -23.46
C LEU A 136 -4.26 -18.23 -23.59
N GLY A 137 -3.43 -18.85 -22.78
CA GLY A 137 -1.97 -18.86 -22.91
C GLY A 137 -1.45 -20.28 -22.73
N GLU A 138 -0.19 -20.48 -23.12
CA GLU A 138 0.61 -21.69 -22.81
C GLU A 138 2.07 -21.29 -22.57
N SER A 139 2.75 -22.01 -21.68
CA SER A 139 4.17 -21.85 -21.40
C SER A 139 4.97 -23.15 -21.63
N GLU A 140 6.13 -23.03 -22.30
CA GLU A 140 7.15 -24.08 -22.36
C GLU A 140 8.36 -23.67 -21.51
N THR A 141 8.56 -24.31 -20.37
CA THR A 141 9.66 -23.97 -19.46
C THR A 141 10.88 -24.87 -19.67
N ASN A 142 12.07 -24.27 -19.89
CA ASN A 142 13.32 -25.03 -19.89
C ASN A 142 13.78 -25.28 -18.47
N VAL A 143 14.18 -26.52 -18.18
CA VAL A 143 14.43 -26.99 -16.81
C VAL A 143 15.82 -27.60 -16.59
N GLY A 144 16.31 -27.52 -15.35
CA GLY A 144 17.52 -28.18 -14.86
C GLY A 144 17.21 -29.30 -13.86
N LEU A 145 18.17 -30.22 -13.66
CA LEU A 145 18.02 -31.38 -12.77
C LEU A 145 18.94 -31.25 -11.53
N PHE A 146 18.34 -31.33 -10.35
CA PHE A 146 18.99 -31.14 -9.06
C PHE A 146 18.60 -32.21 -8.03
N SER A 147 19.37 -32.31 -6.94
CA SER A 147 18.99 -33.09 -5.76
C SER A 147 18.25 -32.23 -4.73
N TYR A 148 17.45 -32.87 -3.87
CA TYR A 148 16.82 -32.20 -2.72
C TYR A 148 17.80 -31.39 -1.88
N SER A 149 19.00 -31.95 -1.62
CA SER A 149 20.01 -31.25 -0.82
C SER A 149 20.53 -29.99 -1.50
N GLN A 150 20.62 -29.97 -2.84
CA GLN A 150 21.02 -28.77 -3.58
C GLN A 150 19.92 -27.71 -3.51
N VAL A 151 18.67 -28.09 -3.77
CA VAL A 151 17.52 -27.17 -3.73
C VAL A 151 17.34 -26.59 -2.32
N LYS A 152 17.32 -27.43 -1.28
CA LYS A 152 17.22 -26.97 0.11
C LYS A 152 18.37 -26.03 0.49
N SER A 153 19.61 -26.33 0.11
CA SER A 153 20.74 -25.47 0.42
C SER A 153 20.71 -24.15 -0.35
N ALA A 154 20.16 -24.15 -1.56
CA ALA A 154 19.98 -22.94 -2.34
C ALA A 154 18.90 -22.05 -1.72
N LEU A 155 17.70 -22.57 -1.47
CA LEU A 155 16.62 -21.84 -0.78
C LEU A 155 17.09 -21.25 0.57
N ALA A 156 17.88 -22.00 1.33
CA ALA A 156 18.44 -21.52 2.60
C ALA A 156 19.50 -20.42 2.46
N ALA A 157 20.24 -20.40 1.35
CA ALA A 157 21.22 -19.35 1.07
C ALA A 157 20.55 -18.11 0.45
N ASP A 158 19.44 -18.35 -0.23
CA ASP A 158 18.63 -17.34 -0.87
C ASP A 158 17.79 -16.58 0.15
N ALA A 159 17.19 -17.24 1.14
CA ALA A 159 16.31 -16.65 2.15
C ALA A 159 16.60 -15.18 2.52
N LYS A 160 15.76 -14.26 2.01
CA LYS A 160 15.77 -12.82 2.28
C LYS A 160 14.52 -12.35 3.01
N SER A 161 13.46 -13.15 3.04
CA SER A 161 12.20 -12.81 3.69
C SER A 161 11.89 -13.69 4.91
N ALA A 162 10.88 -13.28 5.68
CA ALA A 162 10.32 -14.09 6.75
C ALA A 162 9.64 -15.35 6.22
N ASP A 163 9.02 -15.27 5.04
CA ASP A 163 8.40 -16.42 4.38
C ASP A 163 9.46 -17.41 3.90
N ASP A 164 10.60 -16.95 3.37
CA ASP A 164 11.73 -17.81 3.03
C ASP A 164 12.27 -18.53 4.26
N THR A 165 12.47 -17.79 5.34
CA THR A 165 12.98 -18.36 6.59
C THR A 165 12.04 -19.45 7.09
N SER A 166 10.74 -19.19 7.08
CA SER A 166 9.69 -20.14 7.45
C SER A 166 9.67 -21.35 6.52
N ALA A 167 9.70 -21.11 5.21
CA ALA A 167 9.74 -22.11 4.14
C ALA A 167 10.92 -23.05 4.33
N VAL A 168 12.13 -22.51 4.49
CA VAL A 168 13.38 -23.25 4.71
C VAL A 168 13.34 -24.05 6.00
N ASP A 169 12.86 -23.46 7.10
CA ASP A 169 12.73 -24.13 8.40
C ASP A 169 11.74 -25.31 8.35
N SER A 170 10.72 -25.21 7.49
CA SER A 170 9.76 -26.29 7.25
C SER A 170 10.37 -27.50 6.53
N LEU A 171 11.50 -27.33 5.84
CA LEU A 171 12.12 -28.38 5.02
C LEU A 171 12.86 -29.39 5.91
N PRO A 172 12.55 -30.70 5.85
CA PRO A 172 13.23 -31.71 6.66
C PRO A 172 14.71 -31.88 6.28
N ALA A 173 15.52 -32.40 7.20
CA ALA A 173 16.94 -32.70 6.91
C ALA A 173 17.10 -33.84 5.90
N THR A 174 16.17 -34.79 5.88
CA THR A 174 16.10 -35.89 4.90
C THR A 174 15.11 -35.57 3.80
N ASP A 175 15.42 -35.97 2.57
CA ASP A 175 14.54 -35.81 1.41
C ASP A 175 13.12 -36.37 1.67
N PRO A 176 12.08 -35.51 1.66
CA PRO A 176 10.70 -35.92 1.94
C PRO A 176 10.07 -36.74 0.80
N THR A 177 10.67 -36.74 -0.38
CA THR A 177 10.16 -37.41 -1.58
C THR A 177 10.60 -38.87 -1.69
N GLY A 178 11.53 -39.31 -0.83
CA GLY A 178 12.06 -40.67 -0.85
C GLY A 178 13.08 -40.93 -1.97
N GLY A 179 13.80 -39.91 -2.42
CA GLY A 179 14.82 -39.99 -3.48
C GLY A 179 14.32 -39.54 -4.84
N GLY A 180 13.30 -38.68 -4.88
CA GLY A 180 12.81 -38.04 -6.09
C GLY A 180 13.84 -37.11 -6.72
N SER A 181 13.66 -36.86 -8.02
CA SER A 181 14.51 -35.92 -8.76
C SER A 181 13.88 -34.53 -8.76
N PHE A 182 14.66 -33.49 -8.45
CA PHE A 182 14.16 -32.12 -8.46
C PHE A 182 14.41 -31.45 -9.80
N VAL A 183 13.36 -30.92 -10.39
CA VAL A 183 13.34 -30.25 -11.69
C VAL A 183 12.97 -28.79 -11.41
N LEU A 184 13.91 -27.89 -11.66
CA LEU A 184 13.72 -26.45 -11.45
C LEU A 184 13.71 -25.75 -12.81
N ALA A 185 12.91 -24.69 -12.95
CA ALA A 185 13.00 -23.84 -14.12
C ALA A 185 14.41 -23.25 -14.23
N THR A 186 14.91 -23.05 -15.44
CA THR A 186 16.24 -22.46 -15.64
C THR A 186 16.30 -21.02 -15.13
N ALA A 187 15.19 -20.27 -15.18
CA ALA A 187 15.04 -18.96 -14.55
C ALA A 187 15.16 -19.04 -13.01
N GLU A 188 14.32 -19.85 -12.37
CA GLU A 188 14.33 -20.14 -10.92
C GLU A 188 15.72 -20.59 -10.44
N ALA A 189 16.34 -21.53 -11.17
CA ALA A 189 17.67 -22.03 -10.82
C ALA A 189 18.72 -20.91 -10.84
N LYS A 190 18.63 -19.92 -11.73
CA LYS A 190 19.57 -18.78 -11.74
C LYS A 190 19.35 -17.88 -10.52
N ALA A 191 18.09 -17.60 -10.16
CA ALA A 191 17.76 -16.80 -8.99
C ALA A 191 18.36 -17.43 -7.72
N LEU A 192 18.12 -18.72 -7.53
CA LEU A 192 18.71 -19.56 -6.47
C LEU A 192 20.24 -19.78 -6.55
N GLY A 193 20.94 -19.19 -7.52
CA GLY A 193 22.39 -19.35 -7.69
C GLY A 193 22.86 -20.75 -8.10
N LEU A 194 21.95 -21.62 -8.58
CA LEU A 194 22.21 -22.98 -9.05
C LEU A 194 22.44 -23.07 -10.56
N GLY A 195 21.85 -22.14 -11.33
CA GLY A 195 21.79 -22.12 -12.78
C GLY A 195 22.87 -21.26 -13.44
N ALA A 196 23.09 -21.51 -14.73
CA ALA A 196 23.92 -20.65 -15.59
C ALA A 196 23.02 -19.96 -16.63
N ASN A 197 23.51 -18.86 -17.22
CA ASN A 197 22.80 -18.20 -18.31
C ASN A 197 22.62 -19.16 -19.50
N VAL A 198 21.37 -19.38 -19.89
CA VAL A 198 20.97 -20.14 -21.07
C VAL A 198 20.51 -19.19 -22.18
N ALA A 199 20.37 -19.71 -23.40
CA ALA A 199 19.94 -18.89 -24.54
C ALA A 199 18.45 -18.49 -24.44
N VAL A 200 17.62 -19.42 -23.95
CA VAL A 200 16.18 -19.24 -23.73
C VAL A 200 15.83 -19.99 -22.44
N ASP A 201 15.15 -19.33 -21.51
CA ASP A 201 14.68 -19.90 -20.25
C ASP A 201 13.27 -20.51 -20.38
N GLY A 202 12.46 -19.96 -21.28
CA GLY A 202 11.18 -20.55 -21.66
C GLY A 202 10.53 -19.83 -22.83
N TYR A 203 9.40 -20.36 -23.26
CA TYR A 203 8.54 -19.81 -24.30
C TYR A 203 7.18 -19.53 -23.69
N VAL A 204 6.53 -18.45 -24.09
CA VAL A 204 5.13 -18.19 -23.76
C VAL A 204 4.37 -17.86 -25.04
N GLY A 205 3.18 -18.43 -25.20
CA GLY A 205 2.33 -18.22 -26.36
C GLY A 205 0.93 -17.84 -25.95
N PHE A 206 0.27 -17.00 -26.76
CA PHE A 206 -1.08 -16.52 -26.45
C PHE A 206 -2.05 -16.78 -27.59
N SER A 207 -3.31 -17.07 -27.27
CA SER A 207 -4.32 -17.45 -28.24
C SER A 207 -4.58 -16.38 -29.28
N SER A 208 -4.48 -16.73 -30.57
CA SER A 208 -4.86 -15.83 -31.66
C SER A 208 -6.37 -15.75 -31.89
N SER A 209 -7.17 -16.49 -31.12
CA SER A 209 -8.62 -16.64 -31.30
C SER A 209 -9.46 -16.15 -30.12
N ALA A 210 -8.85 -15.95 -28.96
CA ALA A 210 -9.53 -15.38 -27.80
C ALA A 210 -9.70 -13.86 -27.96
N ALA A 211 -10.77 -13.33 -27.36
CA ALA A 211 -10.99 -11.89 -27.27
C ALA A 211 -10.28 -11.37 -26.02
N TYR A 212 -9.32 -10.46 -26.18
CA TYR A 212 -8.56 -9.87 -25.09
C TYR A 212 -8.80 -8.36 -24.96
N THR A 213 -8.70 -7.87 -23.73
CA THR A 213 -8.30 -6.48 -23.47
C THR A 213 -6.81 -6.44 -23.16
N PHE A 214 -6.11 -5.48 -23.76
CA PHE A 214 -4.67 -5.25 -23.58
C PHE A 214 -4.39 -3.96 -22.77
N ASP A 215 -5.44 -3.30 -22.28
CA ASP A 215 -5.32 -2.03 -21.57
C ASP A 215 -5.04 -2.27 -20.08
N PRO A 216 -3.86 -1.88 -19.56
CA PRO A 216 -3.53 -2.02 -18.14
C PRO A 216 -4.48 -1.25 -17.22
N ASN A 217 -5.12 -0.19 -17.73
CA ASN A 217 -6.03 0.64 -16.94
C ASN A 217 -7.49 0.17 -17.04
N ASN A 218 -7.80 -0.79 -17.92
CA ASN A 218 -9.14 -1.31 -18.12
C ASN A 218 -9.12 -2.80 -18.45
N ARG A 219 -8.84 -3.59 -17.41
CA ARG A 219 -8.69 -5.05 -17.48
C ARG A 219 -10.03 -5.82 -17.43
N ALA A 220 -11.12 -5.20 -16.96
CA ALA A 220 -12.44 -5.83 -16.80
C ALA A 220 -13.42 -5.50 -17.96
N VAL A 221 -13.07 -5.86 -19.20
CA VAL A 221 -13.88 -5.54 -20.39
C VAL A 221 -14.87 -6.66 -20.71
N ALA A 222 -16.17 -6.35 -20.67
CA ALA A 222 -17.22 -7.32 -20.93
C ALA A 222 -17.03 -8.10 -22.26
N GLY A 223 -16.94 -9.42 -22.16
CA GLY A 223 -16.75 -10.32 -23.30
C GLY A 223 -15.30 -10.47 -23.78
N ALA A 224 -14.33 -9.86 -23.09
CA ALA A 224 -12.91 -10.05 -23.32
C ALA A 224 -12.21 -10.55 -22.04
N TYR A 225 -11.16 -11.33 -22.20
CA TYR A 225 -10.27 -11.76 -21.12
C TYR A 225 -9.21 -10.70 -20.84
N ASP A 226 -8.82 -10.60 -19.57
CA ASP A 226 -7.67 -9.81 -19.14
C ASP A 226 -6.37 -10.45 -19.67
N PHE A 227 -5.78 -9.87 -20.71
CA PHE A 227 -4.54 -10.41 -21.28
C PHE A 227 -3.37 -10.29 -20.33
N ILE A 228 -3.32 -9.23 -19.53
CA ILE A 228 -2.20 -8.96 -18.62
C ILE A 228 -2.17 -10.06 -17.55
N GLY A 229 -3.34 -10.43 -17.00
CA GLY A 229 -3.45 -11.53 -16.05
C GLY A 229 -3.04 -12.89 -16.64
N VAL A 230 -3.43 -13.17 -17.89
CA VAL A 230 -3.00 -14.38 -18.59
C VAL A 230 -1.48 -14.35 -18.85
N ALA A 231 -0.90 -13.22 -19.19
CA ALA A 231 0.55 -13.11 -19.41
C ALA A 231 1.36 -13.18 -18.09
N GLU A 232 0.85 -12.62 -17.00
CA GLU A 232 1.38 -12.79 -15.64
C GLU A 232 1.42 -14.28 -15.28
N HIS A 233 0.33 -15.00 -15.56
CA HIS A 233 0.25 -16.46 -15.39
C HIS A 233 1.38 -17.21 -16.12
N GLU A 234 1.46 -17.09 -17.45
CA GLU A 234 2.42 -17.89 -18.25
C GLU A 234 3.88 -17.54 -17.92
N ILE A 235 4.17 -16.27 -17.65
CA ILE A 235 5.53 -15.83 -17.30
C ILE A 235 5.95 -16.36 -15.93
N SER A 236 5.03 -16.41 -14.96
CA SER A 236 5.31 -16.97 -13.63
C SER A 236 5.71 -18.46 -13.67
N GLU A 237 5.18 -19.22 -14.65
CA GLU A 237 5.55 -20.63 -14.84
C GLU A 237 6.98 -20.78 -15.37
N VAL A 238 7.37 -19.94 -16.35
CA VAL A 238 8.76 -19.85 -16.82
C VAL A 238 9.70 -19.43 -15.68
N MET A 239 9.19 -18.62 -14.74
CA MET A 239 9.91 -18.24 -13.53
C MET A 239 9.97 -19.36 -12.48
N GLY A 240 9.24 -20.47 -12.62
CA GLY A 240 9.34 -21.64 -11.73
C GLY A 240 8.06 -22.03 -11.00
N ARG A 241 6.94 -21.33 -11.22
CA ARG A 241 5.62 -21.70 -10.67
C ARG A 241 5.03 -22.93 -11.38
N ILE A 242 5.76 -24.03 -11.35
CA ILE A 242 5.37 -25.32 -11.95
C ILE A 242 5.34 -26.40 -10.86
N ALA A 243 4.41 -27.35 -10.95
CA ALA A 243 4.31 -28.47 -10.01
C ALA A 243 4.28 -29.81 -10.73
N LEU A 244 5.17 -30.74 -10.36
CA LEU A 244 5.23 -32.07 -10.98
C LEU A 244 4.62 -33.15 -10.08
N VAL A 245 4.56 -32.93 -8.76
CA VAL A 245 3.86 -33.76 -7.78
C VAL A 245 4.11 -35.27 -7.93
N GLY A 246 5.36 -35.64 -8.24
CA GLY A 246 5.80 -37.04 -8.39
C GLY A 246 5.57 -37.66 -9.77
N THR A 247 5.12 -36.88 -10.75
CA THR A 247 4.90 -37.33 -12.13
C THR A 247 6.23 -37.78 -12.76
N PRO A 248 6.29 -38.85 -13.57
CA PRO A 248 7.51 -39.24 -14.29
C PRO A 248 7.82 -38.30 -15.45
N LEU A 249 9.10 -37.93 -15.64
CA LEU A 249 9.53 -37.05 -16.73
C LEU A 249 10.85 -37.53 -17.36
N SER A 250 10.91 -37.61 -18.69
CA SER A 250 12.15 -37.84 -19.47
C SER A 250 13.02 -39.01 -18.98
N GLY A 251 12.39 -40.11 -18.55
CA GLY A 251 13.07 -41.32 -18.06
C GLY A 251 13.36 -41.32 -16.55
N LEU A 252 13.02 -40.24 -15.84
CA LEU A 252 13.00 -40.17 -14.38
C LEU A 252 11.68 -40.74 -13.85
N SER A 253 11.75 -41.49 -12.75
CA SER A 253 10.59 -42.22 -12.22
C SER A 253 9.64 -41.36 -11.38
N HIS A 254 10.16 -40.38 -10.64
CA HIS A 254 9.38 -39.44 -9.82
C HIS A 254 10.10 -38.09 -9.81
N THR A 255 9.47 -37.05 -10.36
CA THR A 255 10.02 -35.69 -10.37
C THR A 255 9.18 -34.73 -9.54
N TYR A 256 9.86 -33.74 -8.96
CA TYR A 256 9.31 -32.73 -8.08
C TYR A 256 9.93 -31.37 -8.40
N THR A 257 9.24 -30.28 -8.06
CA THR A 257 9.73 -28.89 -8.18
C THR A 257 9.97 -28.30 -6.78
N ALA A 258 10.48 -27.07 -6.68
CA ALA A 258 10.54 -26.38 -5.38
C ALA A 258 9.12 -26.16 -4.81
N LEU A 259 8.17 -25.76 -5.66
CA LEU A 259 6.76 -25.56 -5.31
C LEU A 259 6.13 -26.81 -4.65
N ASP A 260 6.48 -28.02 -5.12
CA ASP A 260 6.00 -29.27 -4.54
C ASP A 260 6.38 -29.45 -3.06
N LEU A 261 7.49 -28.84 -2.61
CA LEU A 261 7.90 -28.86 -1.21
C LEU A 261 6.98 -28.04 -0.30
N PHE A 262 6.21 -27.11 -0.86
CA PHE A 262 5.33 -26.21 -0.13
C PHE A 262 3.85 -26.53 -0.34
N ARG A 263 3.55 -27.68 -0.96
CA ARG A 263 2.21 -28.28 -1.03
C ARG A 263 1.91 -29.10 0.22
N TYR A 264 0.87 -28.73 0.97
CA TYR A 264 0.45 -29.44 2.19
C TYR A 264 -0.98 -29.96 2.12
N ALA A 265 -1.20 -31.14 2.69
CA ALA A 265 -2.53 -31.69 2.96
C ALA A 265 -3.04 -31.35 4.36
N SER A 266 -2.11 -31.14 5.30
CA SER A 266 -2.36 -30.74 6.70
C SER A 266 -1.04 -30.29 7.34
N PRO A 267 -1.07 -29.67 8.54
CA PRO A 267 0.15 -29.36 9.29
C PRO A 267 1.10 -30.56 9.42
N GLY A 268 2.36 -30.37 9.05
CA GLY A 268 3.41 -31.39 9.05
C GLY A 268 3.31 -32.45 7.95
N SER A 269 2.32 -32.40 7.05
CA SER A 269 2.09 -33.41 6.00
C SER A 269 2.01 -32.81 4.60
N ARG A 270 3.06 -33.02 3.80
CA ARG A 270 3.13 -32.59 2.40
C ARG A 270 2.23 -33.42 1.49
N GLN A 271 1.65 -32.79 0.46
CA GLN A 271 0.91 -33.46 -0.60
C GLN A 271 1.80 -33.61 -1.84
N LEU A 272 2.54 -34.72 -1.89
CA LEU A 272 3.51 -35.02 -2.96
C LEU A 272 2.91 -35.90 -4.08
N ALA A 273 1.58 -35.88 -4.24
CA ALA A 273 0.86 -36.65 -5.24
C ALA A 273 -0.27 -35.83 -5.88
N ALA A 274 -0.42 -35.96 -7.19
CA ALA A 274 -1.48 -35.33 -7.97
C ALA A 274 -2.90 -35.77 -7.54
N GLY A 275 -3.91 -34.97 -7.89
CA GLY A 275 -5.33 -35.33 -7.78
C GLY A 275 -5.91 -35.36 -6.38
N HIS A 276 -5.19 -34.82 -5.38
CA HIS A 276 -5.63 -34.73 -4.01
C HIS A 276 -5.63 -33.27 -3.53
N PRO A 277 -6.54 -32.89 -2.60
CA PRO A 277 -6.53 -31.56 -1.99
C PRO A 277 -5.17 -31.22 -1.41
N ALA A 278 -4.72 -30.01 -1.73
CA ALA A 278 -3.53 -29.40 -1.17
C ALA A 278 -3.68 -27.88 -1.13
N TYR A 279 -2.93 -27.26 -0.24
CA TYR A 279 -2.77 -25.82 -0.17
C TYR A 279 -1.29 -25.44 -0.10
N PHE A 280 -0.98 -24.24 -0.56
CA PHE A 280 0.32 -23.61 -0.42
C PHE A 280 0.54 -23.14 1.02
N SER A 281 1.72 -23.43 1.56
CA SER A 281 2.10 -23.04 2.91
C SER A 281 3.62 -23.00 3.05
N VAL A 282 4.12 -21.93 3.67
CA VAL A 282 5.54 -21.76 3.97
C VAL A 282 5.90 -22.28 5.38
N ASP A 283 4.94 -22.42 6.29
CA ASP A 283 5.21 -22.66 7.71
C ASP A 283 5.06 -24.12 8.14
N GLY A 284 5.31 -25.06 7.23
CA GLY A 284 5.14 -26.49 7.52
C GLY A 284 3.70 -26.98 7.42
N GLY A 285 2.81 -26.22 6.77
CA GLY A 285 1.41 -26.56 6.59
C GLY A 285 0.50 -26.04 7.71
N ASN A 286 0.98 -25.17 8.61
CA ASN A 286 0.15 -24.62 9.69
C ASN A 286 -0.82 -23.56 9.17
N THR A 287 -0.40 -22.76 8.20
CA THR A 287 -1.21 -21.73 7.53
C THR A 287 -1.44 -22.12 6.07
N GLY A 288 -2.70 -22.17 5.62
CA GLY A 288 -3.03 -22.35 4.22
C GLY A 288 -3.24 -21.01 3.53
N LEU A 289 -2.45 -20.73 2.49
CA LEU A 289 -2.46 -19.45 1.78
C LEU A 289 -3.39 -19.50 0.57
N ASN A 290 -3.14 -20.38 -0.39
CA ASN A 290 -4.04 -20.66 -1.52
C ASN A 290 -4.22 -22.17 -1.71
N ASN A 291 -5.38 -22.60 -2.22
CA ASN A 291 -5.64 -24.00 -2.56
C ASN A 291 -5.16 -24.28 -3.98
N PHE A 292 -4.44 -25.38 -4.18
CA PHE A 292 -4.05 -25.78 -5.52
C PHE A 292 -5.16 -26.52 -6.26
N ASN A 293 -5.12 -26.42 -7.59
CA ASN A 293 -5.94 -27.19 -8.49
C ASN A 293 -5.74 -28.70 -8.27
N THR A 294 -6.84 -29.44 -8.39
CA THR A 294 -6.91 -30.88 -8.14
C THR A 294 -7.49 -31.65 -9.31
N ALA A 295 -7.78 -30.98 -10.43
CA ALA A 295 -8.26 -31.63 -11.64
C ALA A 295 -7.23 -32.65 -12.12
N ALA A 296 -7.70 -33.86 -12.48
CA ALA A 296 -6.81 -34.99 -12.79
C ALA A 296 -5.89 -34.76 -14.01
N ASN A 297 -6.26 -33.83 -14.90
CA ASN A 297 -5.49 -33.40 -16.06
C ASN A 297 -5.24 -31.89 -16.06
N GLY A 298 -5.51 -31.19 -14.95
CA GLY A 298 -5.24 -29.75 -14.87
C GLY A 298 -3.83 -29.52 -14.34
N ASP A 299 -3.31 -28.31 -14.53
CA ASP A 299 -2.03 -27.93 -13.95
C ASP A 299 -2.12 -27.99 -12.42
N ALA A 300 -1.16 -28.66 -11.78
CA ALA A 300 -1.13 -28.85 -10.33
C ALA A 300 -0.48 -27.69 -9.58
N GLY A 301 0.21 -26.79 -10.28
CA GLY A 301 0.82 -25.56 -9.78
C GLY A 301 -0.17 -24.40 -9.70
N ASP A 302 -1.28 -24.48 -10.42
CA ASP A 302 -2.33 -23.47 -10.41
C ASP A 302 -3.17 -23.47 -9.14
N TRP A 303 -3.78 -22.32 -8.86
CA TRP A 303 -4.82 -22.22 -7.86
C TRP A 303 -6.13 -22.85 -8.33
N ALA A 304 -6.84 -23.47 -7.39
CA ALA A 304 -8.19 -23.91 -7.62
C ALA A 304 -9.12 -22.69 -7.70
N SER A 305 -9.91 -22.59 -8.77
CA SER A 305 -10.93 -21.55 -8.92
C SER A 305 -11.89 -21.56 -7.71
N GLY A 306 -11.88 -20.50 -6.90
CA GLY A 306 -12.71 -20.42 -5.69
C GLY A 306 -12.37 -19.31 -4.68
N GLY A 307 -11.26 -18.57 -4.87
CA GLY A 307 -10.82 -17.47 -4.01
C GLY A 307 -11.07 -16.05 -4.54
N GLY A 308 -11.64 -15.91 -5.74
CA GLY A 308 -11.76 -14.63 -6.45
C GLY A 308 -11.08 -14.68 -7.83
N ASN A 309 -11.00 -13.52 -8.49
CA ASN A 309 -10.23 -13.35 -9.72
C ASN A 309 -8.75 -13.17 -9.35
N ASP A 310 -7.88 -13.91 -10.00
CA ASP A 310 -6.47 -14.07 -9.64
C ASP A 310 -5.71 -14.60 -10.87
N SER A 311 -4.55 -14.00 -11.18
CA SER A 311 -3.77 -14.36 -12.38
C SER A 311 -3.31 -15.81 -12.36
N TYR A 312 -3.06 -16.41 -11.20
CA TYR A 312 -2.51 -17.77 -11.04
C TYR A 312 -3.60 -18.84 -10.92
N ASN A 313 -4.87 -18.48 -11.14
CA ASN A 313 -5.98 -19.43 -11.21
C ASN A 313 -5.88 -20.36 -12.42
N ALA A 314 -6.28 -21.62 -12.21
CA ALA A 314 -6.43 -22.60 -13.30
C ALA A 314 -7.53 -22.24 -14.32
N PHE A 315 -8.47 -21.37 -13.93
CA PHE A 315 -9.58 -20.95 -14.77
C PHE A 315 -9.95 -19.50 -14.48
N VAL A 316 -9.97 -18.68 -15.53
CA VAL A 316 -10.32 -17.25 -15.49
C VAL A 316 -11.59 -16.96 -16.28
N SER A 317 -12.25 -15.84 -15.99
CA SER A 317 -13.50 -15.44 -16.67
C SER A 317 -13.32 -14.20 -17.54
N ALA A 318 -14.09 -14.09 -18.63
CA ALA A 318 -14.13 -12.87 -19.43
C ALA A 318 -14.93 -11.77 -18.70
N GLY A 319 -14.51 -10.51 -18.84
CA GLY A 319 -15.17 -9.36 -18.25
C GLY A 319 -14.73 -9.02 -16.83
N VAL A 320 -13.68 -9.65 -16.32
CA VAL A 320 -13.10 -9.37 -15.01
C VAL A 320 -11.60 -9.16 -15.13
N ALA A 321 -11.04 -8.38 -14.21
CA ALA A 321 -9.59 -8.26 -14.04
C ALA A 321 -9.09 -9.44 -13.19
N GLU A 322 -7.96 -10.02 -13.57
CA GLU A 322 -7.33 -11.17 -12.92
C GLU A 322 -5.96 -10.71 -12.39
N PRO A 323 -5.88 -10.04 -11.22
CA PRO A 323 -4.64 -9.46 -10.71
C PRO A 323 -3.71 -10.49 -10.05
N VAL A 324 -2.42 -10.21 -10.02
CA VAL A 324 -1.45 -10.91 -9.16
C VAL A 324 -1.70 -10.47 -7.71
N THR A 325 -1.98 -11.43 -6.84
CA THR A 325 -2.31 -11.22 -5.43
C THR A 325 -1.08 -11.28 -4.53
N ALA A 326 -1.24 -10.90 -3.26
CA ALA A 326 -0.16 -11.03 -2.29
C ALA A 326 0.30 -12.49 -2.10
N ASN A 327 -0.62 -13.47 -2.17
CA ASN A 327 -0.26 -14.87 -2.05
C ASN A 327 0.51 -15.39 -3.27
N ASP A 328 0.29 -14.79 -4.44
CA ASP A 328 1.04 -15.07 -5.66
C ASP A 328 2.50 -14.63 -5.51
N LEU A 329 2.72 -13.45 -4.95
CA LEU A 329 4.08 -12.97 -4.68
C LEU A 329 4.79 -13.82 -3.61
N ARG A 330 4.06 -14.25 -2.57
CA ARG A 330 4.61 -15.13 -1.53
C ARG A 330 5.00 -16.52 -2.03
N VAL A 331 4.28 -17.06 -3.03
CA VAL A 331 4.69 -18.34 -3.63
C VAL A 331 5.95 -18.19 -4.47
N MET A 332 6.10 -17.08 -5.20
CA MET A 332 7.31 -16.80 -5.97
C MET A 332 8.52 -16.58 -5.06
N ASP A 333 8.33 -15.82 -3.96
CA ASP A 333 9.34 -15.61 -2.91
C ASP A 333 9.84 -16.94 -2.35
N ALA A 334 8.92 -17.79 -1.87
CA ALA A 334 9.27 -19.08 -1.27
C ALA A 334 9.98 -20.07 -2.21
N ILE A 335 9.91 -19.88 -3.55
CA ILE A 335 10.61 -20.72 -4.53
C ILE A 335 11.93 -20.07 -5.03
N GLY A 336 12.31 -18.91 -4.48
CA GLY A 336 13.61 -18.29 -4.68
C GLY A 336 13.62 -17.05 -5.56
N TRP A 337 12.55 -16.25 -5.55
CA TRP A 337 12.54 -14.92 -6.14
C TRP A 337 12.46 -13.86 -5.07
N ASP A 338 13.56 -13.18 -4.81
CA ASP A 338 13.64 -12.14 -3.79
C ASP A 338 12.71 -11.00 -4.15
N LEU A 339 11.63 -10.84 -3.37
CA LEU A 339 10.86 -9.60 -3.40
C LEU A 339 11.84 -8.45 -3.22
N SER A 340 11.82 -7.52 -4.17
CA SER A 340 12.48 -6.25 -3.97
C SER A 340 12.01 -5.69 -2.64
N THR A 341 12.82 -4.88 -1.97
CA THR A 341 12.40 -4.10 -0.81
C THR A 341 11.39 -3.01 -1.22
N ALA A 342 10.44 -3.36 -2.08
CA ALA A 342 9.15 -2.75 -2.23
C ALA A 342 8.47 -2.81 -0.87
N LYS A 343 8.37 -1.62 -0.27
CA LYS A 343 7.29 -1.27 0.63
C LYS A 343 6.00 -1.95 0.17
N ILE A 344 5.19 -2.38 1.14
CA ILE A 344 3.75 -2.45 0.90
C ILE A 344 3.38 -1.05 0.42
N ASP A 345 3.18 -0.91 -0.89
CA ASP A 345 2.93 0.38 -1.53
C ASP A 345 1.66 0.96 -0.92
N THR A 346 1.83 2.07 -0.22
CA THR A 346 0.78 2.85 0.42
C THR A 346 0.46 3.98 -0.54
N PRO A 347 -0.79 4.10 -1.03
CA PRO A 347 -1.13 5.12 -1.99
C PRO A 347 -0.66 6.52 -1.57
N PRO A 348 -0.37 7.41 -2.52
CA PRO A 348 0.13 8.72 -2.19
C PRO A 348 -0.86 9.48 -1.31
N VAL A 349 -0.38 10.46 -0.55
CA VAL A 349 -1.25 11.34 0.22
C VAL A 349 -1.25 12.72 -0.39
N VAL A 350 -2.45 13.18 -0.75
CA VAL A 350 -2.67 14.53 -1.27
C VAL A 350 -3.45 15.35 -0.26
N THR A 351 -2.84 16.45 0.17
CA THR A 351 -3.42 17.38 1.15
C THR A 351 -3.51 18.78 0.55
N PRO A 352 -4.70 19.39 0.44
CA PRO A 352 -4.83 20.78 0.04
C PRO A 352 -4.09 21.69 1.02
N THR A 353 -3.40 22.71 0.52
CA THR A 353 -2.68 23.69 1.37
C THR A 353 -3.63 24.54 2.20
N SER A 354 -4.89 24.67 1.76
CA SER A 354 -5.97 25.33 2.46
C SER A 354 -7.31 24.79 1.97
N SER A 355 -8.30 24.75 2.86
CA SER A 355 -9.68 24.39 2.49
C SER A 355 -10.39 25.49 1.67
N ASN A 356 -9.91 26.75 1.75
CA ASN A 356 -10.41 27.85 0.94
C ASN A 356 -9.29 28.87 0.62
N ILE A 357 -9.06 29.07 -0.67
CA ILE A 357 -8.03 29.96 -1.21
C ILE A 357 -8.71 31.20 -1.76
N ALA A 358 -8.50 32.34 -1.09
CA ALA A 358 -9.01 33.62 -1.57
C ALA A 358 -8.23 34.10 -2.81
N ALA A 359 -8.97 34.50 -3.84
CA ALA A 359 -8.45 34.94 -5.13
C ALA A 359 -9.04 36.30 -5.55
N SER A 360 -8.37 36.97 -6.48
CA SER A 360 -8.99 38.02 -7.31
C SER A 360 -9.53 37.37 -8.59
N PRO A 361 -10.52 37.96 -9.27
CA PRO A 361 -11.02 37.38 -10.51
C PRO A 361 -9.95 37.28 -11.61
N GLY A 362 -9.83 36.10 -12.24
CA GLY A 362 -8.82 35.81 -13.26
C GLY A 362 -7.39 35.63 -12.73
N GLN A 363 -7.20 35.53 -11.41
CA GLN A 363 -5.90 35.30 -10.80
C GLN A 363 -5.40 33.89 -11.15
N LEU A 364 -4.11 33.81 -11.50
CA LEU A 364 -3.43 32.54 -11.76
C LEU A 364 -2.73 32.06 -10.49
N PHE A 365 -2.92 30.78 -10.20
CA PHE A 365 -2.18 30.02 -9.21
C PHE A 365 -1.42 28.91 -9.93
N ASP A 366 -0.15 28.71 -9.60
CA ASP A 366 0.54 27.49 -10.02
C ASP A 366 -0.20 26.31 -9.35
N ALA A 367 -0.57 25.26 -10.09
CA ALA A 367 -1.38 24.18 -9.52
C ALA A 367 -0.67 23.51 -8.33
N SER A 368 0.65 23.38 -8.40
CA SER A 368 1.51 22.88 -7.31
C SER A 368 1.50 23.74 -6.03
N SER A 369 0.95 24.95 -6.07
CA SER A 369 0.82 25.80 -4.88
C SER A 369 -0.47 25.54 -4.10
N LEU A 370 -1.41 24.78 -4.68
CA LEU A 370 -2.74 24.57 -4.09
C LEU A 370 -2.78 23.37 -3.14
N PHE A 371 -1.86 22.42 -3.29
CA PHE A 371 -1.79 21.18 -2.51
C PHE A 371 -0.35 20.77 -2.23
N THR A 372 -0.15 19.90 -1.26
CA THR A 372 1.05 19.08 -1.11
C THR A 372 0.71 17.65 -1.50
N ALA A 373 1.58 17.00 -2.25
CA ALA A 373 1.53 15.58 -2.48
C ALA A 373 2.84 14.98 -1.98
N SER A 374 2.71 13.98 -1.12
CA SER A 374 3.82 13.20 -0.64
C SER A 374 3.38 11.76 -0.63
N ASP A 375 4.30 10.92 -1.02
CA ASP A 375 4.06 9.51 -1.05
C ASP A 375 4.69 8.88 0.22
N PRO A 376 3.92 8.13 1.04
CA PRO A 376 4.45 7.48 2.24
C PRO A 376 5.61 6.53 1.90
N ASP A 377 5.52 5.93 0.70
CA ASP A 377 6.44 5.13 -0.12
C ASP A 377 7.83 5.76 -0.37
N GLY A 378 7.82 7.09 -0.39
CA GLY A 378 8.91 7.89 -0.94
C GLY A 378 8.96 7.80 -2.47
N ASP A 379 7.94 7.21 -3.09
CA ASP A 379 7.87 7.03 -4.52
C ASP A 379 7.62 8.35 -5.24
N ALA A 380 8.15 8.43 -6.44
CA ALA A 380 8.02 9.63 -7.23
C ALA A 380 6.61 9.71 -7.79
N ILE A 381 5.82 10.70 -7.37
CA ILE A 381 4.56 10.99 -8.05
C ILE A 381 4.80 11.12 -9.56
N THR A 382 4.12 10.30 -10.35
CA THR A 382 4.22 10.25 -11.82
C THR A 382 3.08 10.99 -12.50
N GLN A 383 1.90 11.07 -11.86
CA GLN A 383 0.72 11.73 -12.40
C GLN A 383 -0.16 12.37 -11.31
N TYR A 384 -0.93 13.36 -11.72
CA TYR A 384 -1.99 13.99 -10.95
C TYR A 384 -3.29 13.91 -11.74
N ASP A 385 -4.39 13.85 -11.02
CA ASP A 385 -5.72 14.00 -11.58
C ASP A 385 -6.41 15.14 -10.82
N PHE A 386 -6.86 16.13 -11.57
CA PHE A 386 -7.56 17.29 -11.03
C PHE A 386 -9.03 17.20 -11.41
N TRP A 387 -9.87 17.50 -10.44
CA TRP A 387 -11.30 17.64 -10.68
C TRP A 387 -11.72 19.05 -10.29
N ASP A 388 -12.41 19.72 -11.20
CA ASP A 388 -12.94 21.07 -11.00
C ASP A 388 -14.45 21.03 -11.16
N THR A 389 -15.17 21.33 -10.06
CA THR A 389 -16.60 21.60 -10.09
C THR A 389 -16.91 22.94 -9.44
N GLY A 390 -17.80 23.71 -10.04
CA GLY A 390 -18.28 24.95 -9.46
C GLY A 390 -18.66 25.97 -10.53
N GLY A 391 -19.34 27.02 -10.11
CA GLY A 391 -19.85 28.07 -11.00
C GLY A 391 -19.05 29.34 -10.97
N GLY A 392 -17.93 29.36 -10.26
CA GLY A 392 -17.00 30.47 -10.25
C GLY A 392 -16.50 30.78 -11.65
N GLY A 393 -16.40 29.76 -12.51
CA GLY A 393 -15.93 29.89 -13.88
C GLY A 393 -14.41 29.92 -13.95
N GLY A 394 -13.75 29.43 -12.90
CA GLY A 394 -12.34 29.10 -12.94
C GLY A 394 -12.10 27.85 -13.77
N GLN A 395 -10.83 27.59 -14.06
CA GLN A 395 -10.43 26.49 -14.93
C GLN A 395 -8.96 26.13 -14.68
N PHE A 396 -8.65 24.84 -14.81
CA PHE A 396 -7.27 24.42 -15.00
C PHE A 396 -6.79 24.75 -16.42
N LEU A 397 -5.58 25.27 -16.50
CA LEU A 397 -4.83 25.54 -17.72
C LEU A 397 -3.64 24.59 -17.74
N VAL A 398 -3.62 23.63 -18.66
CA VAL A 398 -2.47 22.75 -18.89
C VAL A 398 -1.74 23.27 -20.13
N ASP A 399 -0.49 23.66 -20.00
CA ASP A 399 0.30 24.32 -21.05
C ASP A 399 -0.41 25.56 -21.64
N GLY A 400 -1.18 26.26 -20.80
CA GLY A 400 -1.99 27.43 -21.19
C GLY A 400 -3.29 27.10 -21.94
N ALA A 401 -3.62 25.82 -22.13
CA ALA A 401 -4.89 25.38 -22.69
C ALA A 401 -5.92 25.07 -21.60
N ALA A 402 -7.10 25.68 -21.68
CA ALA A 402 -8.20 25.45 -20.75
C ALA A 402 -8.73 24.02 -20.84
N GLN A 403 -8.84 23.38 -19.69
CA GLN A 403 -9.38 22.03 -19.53
C GLN A 403 -10.89 22.10 -19.22
N PRO A 404 -11.68 21.10 -19.64
CA PRO A 404 -13.10 21.06 -19.35
C PRO A 404 -13.36 20.85 -17.85
N ALA A 405 -14.38 21.51 -17.30
CA ALA A 405 -14.87 21.28 -15.94
C ALA A 405 -15.74 20.01 -15.87
N ASN A 406 -15.95 19.49 -14.65
CA ASN A 406 -16.76 18.29 -14.36
C ASN A 406 -16.28 17.03 -15.11
N GLY A 407 -14.97 16.82 -15.14
CA GLY A 407 -14.33 15.64 -15.69
C GLY A 407 -12.90 15.51 -15.18
N ASP A 408 -12.32 14.33 -15.33
CA ASP A 408 -10.93 14.07 -14.93
C ASP A 408 -9.96 14.88 -15.80
N ILE A 409 -8.97 15.48 -15.15
CA ILE A 409 -7.94 16.29 -15.79
C ILE A 409 -6.58 15.70 -15.40
N TYR A 410 -6.16 14.71 -16.19
CA TYR A 410 -4.88 14.04 -15.98
C TYR A 410 -3.70 14.90 -16.41
N VAL A 411 -2.74 15.06 -15.51
CA VAL A 411 -1.52 15.86 -15.68
C VAL A 411 -0.33 15.04 -15.23
N SER A 412 0.67 14.82 -16.09
CA SER A 412 1.91 14.15 -15.66
C SER A 412 2.71 15.02 -14.67
N ALA A 413 3.50 14.42 -13.79
CA ALA A 413 4.29 15.17 -12.81
C ALA A 413 5.23 16.22 -13.44
N PRO A 414 5.89 15.98 -14.61
CA PRO A 414 6.62 17.04 -15.31
C PRO A 414 5.73 18.16 -15.87
N GLN A 415 4.49 17.86 -16.25
CA GLN A 415 3.52 18.85 -16.74
C GLN A 415 2.92 19.70 -15.61
N LEU A 416 2.97 19.25 -14.34
CA LEU A 416 2.47 20.03 -13.21
C LEU A 416 3.08 21.44 -13.13
N ALA A 417 4.36 21.59 -13.47
CA ALA A 417 5.06 22.88 -13.51
C ALA A 417 4.52 23.85 -14.59
N GLN A 418 3.71 23.35 -15.52
CA GLN A 418 3.06 24.10 -16.59
C GLN A 418 1.54 24.11 -16.45
N THR A 419 1.03 23.56 -15.34
CA THR A 419 -0.39 23.55 -15.00
C THR A 419 -0.66 24.68 -14.01
N ALA A 420 -1.61 25.53 -14.36
CA ALA A 420 -2.08 26.61 -13.51
C ALA A 420 -3.58 26.50 -13.29
N TYR A 421 -4.05 26.93 -12.13
CA TYR A 421 -5.45 27.19 -11.90
C TYR A 421 -5.74 28.67 -12.10
N GLN A 422 -6.68 29.00 -12.97
CA GLN A 422 -7.17 30.36 -13.16
C GLN A 422 -8.49 30.53 -12.43
N SER A 423 -8.56 31.42 -11.44
CA SER A 423 -9.80 31.71 -10.73
C SER A 423 -10.81 32.42 -11.62
N GLY A 424 -12.09 32.08 -11.43
CA GLY A 424 -13.21 32.72 -12.13
C GLY A 424 -13.65 34.04 -11.50
N ASN A 425 -14.95 34.32 -11.47
CA ASN A 425 -15.56 35.47 -10.78
C ASN A 425 -16.38 35.05 -9.53
N GLY A 426 -16.26 33.78 -9.12
CA GLY A 426 -16.93 33.24 -7.95
C GLY A 426 -16.09 32.17 -7.28
N THR A 427 -16.74 31.15 -6.73
CA THR A 427 -16.11 30.02 -6.04
C THR A 427 -16.13 28.78 -6.91
N ASP A 428 -14.99 28.13 -7.03
CA ASP A 428 -14.80 26.84 -7.67
C ASP A 428 -14.29 25.84 -6.61
N THR A 429 -14.81 24.60 -6.65
CA THR A 429 -14.45 23.50 -5.77
C THR A 429 -13.56 22.53 -6.52
N LEU A 430 -12.39 22.26 -5.97
CA LEU A 430 -11.34 21.51 -6.59
C LEU A 430 -11.02 20.26 -5.76
N TRP A 431 -10.66 19.19 -6.44
CA TRP A 431 -10.02 18.01 -5.87
C TRP A 431 -8.74 17.72 -6.64
N VAL A 432 -7.82 17.08 -5.95
CA VAL A 432 -6.64 16.50 -6.59
C VAL A 432 -6.38 15.13 -5.99
N ARG A 433 -6.00 14.17 -6.83
CA ARG A 433 -5.35 12.94 -6.40
C ARG A 433 -4.03 12.78 -7.14
N ALA A 434 -3.13 11.98 -6.59
CA ALA A 434 -1.82 11.74 -7.13
C ALA A 434 -1.60 10.25 -7.36
N TYR A 435 -0.79 9.92 -8.35
CA TYR A 435 -0.41 8.58 -8.74
C TYR A 435 1.11 8.47 -8.67
N ASP A 436 1.62 7.51 -7.92
CA ASP A 436 3.05 7.19 -7.77
C ASP A 436 3.60 6.31 -8.91
N GLY A 437 2.75 5.78 -9.79
CA GLY A 437 3.16 4.81 -10.82
C GLY A 437 2.64 3.40 -10.56
N THR A 438 2.03 3.16 -9.40
CA THR A 438 1.46 1.88 -8.96
C THR A 438 0.03 2.05 -8.44
N GLN A 439 -0.24 3.02 -7.55
CA GLN A 439 -1.55 3.27 -6.95
C GLN A 439 -1.96 4.76 -6.98
N TRP A 440 -3.28 4.99 -7.09
CA TRP A 440 -3.85 6.33 -6.93
C TRP A 440 -4.14 6.59 -5.47
N SER A 441 -3.80 7.79 -5.01
CA SER A 441 -4.33 8.31 -3.76
C SER A 441 -5.85 8.32 -3.82
N ALA A 442 -6.50 8.24 -2.66
CA ALA A 442 -7.86 8.75 -2.54
C ALA A 442 -7.90 10.20 -3.07
N TRP A 443 -9.05 10.64 -3.57
CA TRP A 443 -9.27 12.05 -3.83
C TRP A 443 -8.99 12.86 -2.56
N SER A 444 -8.28 13.98 -2.70
CA SER A 444 -8.09 14.90 -1.59
C SER A 444 -9.44 15.30 -1.01
N PRO A 445 -9.51 15.74 0.26
CA PRO A 445 -10.63 16.56 0.68
C PRO A 445 -10.85 17.69 -0.34
N SER A 446 -12.11 17.98 -0.68
CA SER A 446 -12.43 19.09 -1.57
C SER A 446 -11.90 20.39 -0.97
N PHE A 447 -11.37 21.29 -1.78
CA PHE A 447 -10.99 22.63 -1.37
C PHE A 447 -11.52 23.65 -2.36
N THR A 448 -11.62 24.91 -1.95
CA THR A 448 -12.22 25.95 -2.80
C THR A 448 -11.22 27.03 -3.19
N VAL A 449 -11.40 27.60 -4.37
CA VAL A 449 -10.76 28.86 -4.77
C VAL A 449 -11.87 29.90 -4.94
N THR A 450 -11.88 30.92 -4.08
CA THR A 450 -12.96 31.91 -4.02
C THR A 450 -12.48 33.28 -4.45
N SER A 451 -13.03 33.79 -5.55
CA SER A 451 -12.74 35.15 -6.03
C SER A 451 -13.81 36.17 -5.61
N GLY A 452 -13.39 37.22 -4.91
CA GLY A 452 -14.28 38.29 -4.43
C GLY A 452 -14.62 39.30 -5.53
N THR A 453 -15.89 39.73 -5.61
CA THR A 453 -16.30 40.77 -6.56
C THR A 453 -15.72 42.13 -6.17
N SER A 454 -14.91 42.72 -7.04
CA SER A 454 -14.57 44.15 -6.94
C SER A 454 -15.80 44.97 -7.33
N ALA A 455 -16.33 45.74 -6.38
CA ALA A 455 -17.38 46.71 -6.65
C ALA A 455 -16.84 47.86 -7.54
N ASP A 456 -17.27 47.93 -8.82
CA ASP A 456 -17.82 49.16 -9.42
C ASP A 456 -18.32 49.02 -10.89
N ALA A 457 -19.48 49.64 -11.14
CA ALA A 457 -20.02 50.25 -12.39
C ALA A 457 -20.56 49.41 -13.61
N ALA A 458 -21.89 49.22 -13.59
CA ALA A 458 -22.90 49.59 -14.63
C ALA A 458 -22.85 49.13 -16.13
N SER A 459 -23.87 48.33 -16.47
CA SER A 459 -24.72 48.26 -17.70
C SER A 459 -24.15 47.86 -19.07
N THR A 460 -24.65 46.75 -19.63
CA THR A 460 -25.62 46.69 -20.75
C THR A 460 -25.93 45.23 -21.16
N ALA A 461 -27.17 44.98 -21.57
CA ALA A 461 -27.77 43.66 -21.77
C ALA A 461 -27.38 42.95 -23.09
N SER A 462 -27.32 41.61 -23.10
CA SER A 462 -27.76 40.73 -24.21
C SER A 462 -27.79 39.22 -23.86
N SER A 463 -29.01 38.66 -23.74
CA SER A 463 -29.51 37.33 -24.21
C SER A 463 -28.67 36.02 -24.12
N ASP A 464 -28.92 35.24 -23.05
CA ASP A 464 -29.26 33.78 -22.87
C ASP A 464 -28.94 32.70 -23.96
N PRO A 465 -28.85 31.36 -23.68
CA PRO A 465 -28.75 30.58 -22.40
C PRO A 465 -27.66 29.45 -22.34
N ALA A 466 -27.51 28.88 -21.13
CA ALA A 466 -27.03 27.52 -20.75
C ALA A 466 -25.61 27.36 -20.17
N GLY A 467 -25.53 27.11 -18.84
CA GLY A 467 -24.60 26.12 -18.27
C GLY A 467 -23.70 26.49 -17.08
N GLN A 468 -23.87 27.63 -16.40
CA GLN A 468 -22.98 28.06 -15.30
C GLN A 468 -23.61 27.75 -13.93
N ALA A 469 -23.00 26.86 -13.13
CA ALA A 469 -23.56 26.35 -11.87
C ALA A 469 -23.06 27.11 -10.63
N ALA A 470 -23.68 28.23 -10.24
CA ALA A 470 -23.29 29.14 -9.15
C ALA A 470 -22.57 28.50 -7.93
N GLY A 471 -21.58 29.21 -7.34
CA GLY A 471 -20.94 28.80 -6.06
C GLY A 471 -21.95 28.58 -4.92
N PRO A 472 -21.54 27.96 -3.79
CA PRO A 472 -22.50 27.53 -2.78
C PRO A 472 -23.33 28.72 -2.30
N ILE A 473 -24.63 28.52 -2.30
CA ILE A 473 -25.60 29.49 -1.82
C ILE A 473 -25.47 29.52 -0.30
N ILE A 474 -24.87 30.59 0.21
CA ILE A 474 -24.67 30.78 1.65
C ILE A 474 -25.99 31.20 2.30
N LEU A 475 -26.46 30.41 3.26
CA LEU A 475 -27.60 30.74 4.11
C LEU A 475 -27.09 30.98 5.53
N THR A 476 -27.36 32.16 6.08
CA THR A 476 -26.94 32.48 7.45
C THR A 476 -28.04 32.19 8.45
N VAL A 477 -27.70 31.46 9.50
CA VAL A 477 -28.61 31.06 10.57
C VAL A 477 -28.21 31.74 11.88
N GLY A 478 -29.19 32.30 12.59
CA GLY A 478 -29.00 32.87 13.92
C GLY A 478 -29.93 34.05 14.20
N PRO A 479 -29.82 34.71 15.37
CA PRO A 479 -30.70 35.81 15.77
C PRO A 479 -30.76 36.97 14.75
N ASP A 480 -29.63 37.23 14.09
CA ASP A 480 -29.47 38.26 13.06
C ASP A 480 -29.27 37.66 11.64
N GLY A 481 -29.40 36.34 11.50
CA GLY A 481 -29.25 35.60 10.24
C GLY A 481 -30.46 35.75 9.30
N GLN A 482 -30.30 35.34 8.04
CA GLN A 482 -31.40 35.23 7.09
C GLN A 482 -32.51 34.31 7.62
N TYR A 483 -32.12 33.23 8.29
CA TYR A 483 -32.99 32.28 8.95
C TYR A 483 -32.70 32.27 10.45
N GLN A 484 -33.73 32.05 11.25
CA GLN A 484 -33.58 32.00 12.71
C GLN A 484 -33.29 30.57 13.22
N THR A 485 -33.60 29.57 12.41
CA THR A 485 -33.38 28.15 12.69
C THR A 485 -32.64 27.49 11.53
N ILE A 486 -31.91 26.42 11.83
CA ILE A 486 -31.25 25.56 10.84
C ILE A 486 -32.32 24.88 9.99
N SER A 487 -33.42 24.42 10.60
CA SER A 487 -34.55 23.81 9.87
C SER A 487 -35.12 24.73 8.79
N ASP A 488 -35.29 26.03 9.05
CA ASP A 488 -35.82 26.96 8.05
C ASP A 488 -34.85 27.17 6.88
N ALA A 489 -33.53 27.19 7.16
CA ALA A 489 -32.50 27.29 6.11
C ALA A 489 -32.41 26.02 5.27
N VAL A 490 -32.40 24.84 5.93
CA VAL A 490 -32.43 23.54 5.26
C VAL A 490 -33.68 23.38 4.42
N ALA A 491 -34.86 23.71 4.96
CA ALA A 491 -36.12 23.64 4.20
C ALA A 491 -36.12 24.56 2.97
N PHE A 492 -35.41 25.69 3.03
CA PHE A 492 -35.22 26.55 1.86
C PHE A 492 -34.29 25.91 0.82
N ALA A 493 -33.16 25.35 1.26
CA ALA A 493 -32.22 24.65 0.39
C ALA A 493 -32.89 23.45 -0.30
N ASP A 494 -33.58 22.61 0.46
CA ASP A 494 -34.29 21.42 -0.01
C ASP A 494 -35.45 21.75 -0.96
N ALA A 495 -36.06 22.93 -0.83
CA ALA A 495 -37.11 23.39 -1.74
C ALA A 495 -36.57 23.85 -3.10
N ASP A 496 -35.26 24.10 -3.21
CA ASP A 496 -34.65 24.38 -4.49
C ASP A 496 -34.64 23.12 -5.39
N THR A 497 -34.90 23.32 -6.68
CA THR A 497 -35.07 22.24 -7.65
C THR A 497 -33.93 22.20 -8.67
N ASN A 498 -32.94 23.08 -8.52
CA ASN A 498 -31.78 23.11 -9.39
C ASN A 498 -30.70 22.18 -8.83
N PRO A 499 -30.44 21.01 -9.46
CA PRO A 499 -29.46 20.05 -8.94
C PRO A 499 -28.02 20.58 -8.99
N SER A 500 -27.76 21.69 -9.68
CA SER A 500 -26.45 22.32 -9.72
C SER A 500 -26.18 23.27 -8.55
N ASP A 501 -27.20 23.64 -7.79
CA ASP A 501 -27.04 24.57 -6.67
C ASP A 501 -26.54 23.78 -5.46
N ASN A 502 -25.41 24.21 -4.91
CA ASN A 502 -24.89 23.72 -3.64
C ASN A 502 -25.25 24.70 -2.52
N PHE A 503 -25.43 24.22 -1.29
CA PHE A 503 -25.81 25.05 -0.16
C PHE A 503 -24.79 24.93 0.97
N ASP A 504 -24.47 26.07 1.58
CA ASP A 504 -23.66 26.15 2.79
C ASP A 504 -24.43 26.94 3.85
N ILE A 505 -24.79 26.27 4.93
CA ILE A 505 -25.58 26.80 6.03
C ILE A 505 -24.63 27.18 7.15
N GLN A 506 -24.37 28.49 7.28
CA GLN A 506 -23.46 29.06 8.27
C GLN A 506 -24.23 29.47 9.52
N VAL A 507 -23.96 28.79 10.62
CA VAL A 507 -24.72 28.89 11.87
C VAL A 507 -23.97 29.74 12.88
N ALA A 508 -24.55 30.89 13.25
CA ALA A 508 -23.98 31.75 14.26
C ALA A 508 -23.98 31.05 15.64
N PRO A 509 -22.96 31.30 16.51
CA PRO A 509 -22.90 30.77 17.85
C PRO A 509 -24.17 31.01 18.65
N GLY A 510 -24.67 29.97 19.33
CA GLY A 510 -25.93 30.01 20.04
C GLY A 510 -26.45 28.62 20.38
N THR A 511 -27.53 28.58 21.16
CA THR A 511 -28.27 27.34 21.45
C THR A 511 -29.56 27.30 20.64
N TYR A 512 -29.68 26.29 19.78
CA TYR A 512 -30.80 26.01 18.90
C TYR A 512 -31.61 24.88 19.53
N THR A 513 -32.63 25.24 20.32
CA THR A 513 -33.43 24.30 21.09
C THR A 513 -34.54 23.69 20.22
N ASN A 514 -34.59 22.36 20.18
CA ASN A 514 -35.56 21.56 19.42
C ASN A 514 -35.66 21.94 17.93
N ASP A 515 -34.50 22.24 17.34
CA ASP A 515 -34.35 22.52 15.91
C ASP A 515 -33.88 21.23 15.22
N PHE A 516 -34.74 20.66 14.37
CA PHE A 516 -34.58 19.29 13.85
C PHE A 516 -34.62 19.25 12.31
N PRO A 517 -33.58 19.71 11.62
CA PRO A 517 -33.58 19.75 10.16
C PRO A 517 -33.59 18.35 9.54
N GLU A 518 -34.34 18.22 8.44
CA GLU A 518 -34.32 17.06 7.55
C GLU A 518 -33.67 17.49 6.24
N VAL A 519 -32.53 16.89 5.90
CA VAL A 519 -31.68 17.20 4.74
C VAL A 519 -31.96 16.20 3.63
N THR A 520 -32.48 16.67 2.50
CA THR A 520 -32.84 15.81 1.36
C THR A 520 -32.06 16.11 0.09
N ARG A 521 -31.11 17.04 0.15
CA ARG A 521 -30.15 17.34 -0.93
C ARG A 521 -28.73 17.57 -0.38
N PRO A 522 -27.69 17.54 -1.25
CA PRO A 522 -26.32 17.78 -0.81
C PRO A 522 -26.13 19.19 -0.25
N MET A 523 -25.50 19.31 0.93
CA MET A 523 -25.16 20.60 1.54
C MET A 523 -24.08 20.50 2.62
N THR A 524 -23.58 21.66 3.04
CA THR A 524 -22.77 21.84 4.26
C THR A 524 -23.59 22.54 5.33
N ILE A 525 -23.46 22.10 6.58
CA ILE A 525 -23.96 22.79 7.77
C ILE A 525 -22.78 23.01 8.72
N GLU A 526 -22.39 24.24 8.93
CA GLU A 526 -21.21 24.56 9.73
C GLU A 526 -21.41 25.73 10.68
N ALA A 527 -20.68 25.72 11.78
CA ALA A 527 -20.54 26.90 12.61
C ALA A 527 -19.95 28.04 11.75
N ASP A 528 -20.51 29.25 11.86
CA ASP A 528 -20.06 30.41 11.10
C ASP A 528 -18.55 30.62 11.30
N PRO A 529 -17.73 30.47 10.24
CA PRO A 529 -16.27 30.51 10.34
C PRO A 529 -15.75 31.89 10.77
N ASN A 530 -16.58 32.92 10.70
CA ASN A 530 -16.25 34.29 11.12
C ASN A 530 -16.65 34.60 12.57
N ALA A 531 -17.28 33.65 13.26
CA ALA A 531 -17.78 33.83 14.61
C ALA A 531 -17.04 32.94 15.61
N THR A 532 -16.97 33.40 16.86
CA THR A 532 -16.34 32.65 17.96
C THR A 532 -17.37 32.26 19.00
N GLY A 533 -17.45 30.97 19.32
CA GLY A 533 -18.35 30.43 20.34
C GLY A 533 -19.01 29.14 19.86
N PRO A 534 -19.64 28.38 20.77
CA PRO A 534 -20.25 27.10 20.41
C PRO A 534 -21.58 27.31 19.69
N VAL A 535 -21.86 26.43 18.72
CA VAL A 535 -23.19 26.21 18.17
C VAL A 535 -23.73 24.92 18.80
N VAL A 536 -24.82 25.00 19.55
CA VAL A 536 -25.38 23.86 20.29
C VAL A 536 -26.79 23.58 19.79
N LEU A 537 -27.01 22.45 19.13
CA LEU A 537 -28.32 21.90 18.85
C LEU A 537 -28.76 21.08 20.06
N LEU A 538 -29.73 21.61 20.81
CA LEU A 538 -30.18 21.04 22.08
C LEU A 538 -31.59 20.45 21.94
N ALA A 539 -31.69 19.13 22.01
CA ALA A 539 -32.96 18.44 22.14
C ALA A 539 -33.37 18.39 23.63
N THR A 540 -34.52 18.98 23.93
CA THR A 540 -35.16 18.95 25.27
C THR A 540 -36.44 18.12 25.29
N GLU A 541 -36.87 17.66 24.11
CA GLU A 541 -38.02 16.79 23.91
C GLU A 541 -37.65 15.60 23.03
N LEU A 542 -38.53 14.59 22.97
CA LEU A 542 -38.32 13.45 22.08
C LEU A 542 -38.33 13.93 20.63
N LEU A 543 -37.37 13.42 19.83
CA LEU A 543 -37.23 13.79 18.43
C LEU A 543 -38.52 13.44 17.66
N PRO A 544 -39.18 14.41 17.01
CA PRO A 544 -40.47 14.18 16.35
C PRO A 544 -40.36 13.33 15.08
N ASN A 545 -39.16 13.20 14.51
CA ASN A 545 -38.88 12.36 13.36
C ASN A 545 -38.54 10.90 13.74
N ASP A 546 -38.49 10.56 15.03
CA ASP A 546 -38.08 9.25 15.56
C ASP A 546 -36.68 8.78 15.08
N LYS A 547 -35.81 9.73 14.71
CA LYS A 547 -34.48 9.49 14.12
C LYS A 547 -33.38 10.30 14.78
N GLY A 548 -33.08 11.50 14.29
CA GLY A 548 -31.93 12.29 14.71
C GLY A 548 -32.24 13.78 14.85
N ILE A 549 -31.37 14.52 15.54
CA ILE A 549 -31.44 15.99 15.55
C ILE A 549 -31.28 16.49 14.12
N ILE A 550 -30.25 16.03 13.41
CA ILE A 550 -30.21 16.13 11.94
C ILE A 550 -30.56 14.76 11.37
N LEU A 551 -31.51 14.72 10.44
CA LEU A 551 -31.78 13.56 9.61
C LEU A 551 -31.34 13.89 8.19
N THR A 552 -30.51 13.07 7.57
CA THR A 552 -30.12 13.24 6.17
C THR A 552 -30.42 12.01 5.33
N THR A 553 -30.86 12.22 4.10
CA THR A 553 -30.96 11.20 3.03
C THR A 553 -30.20 11.68 1.78
N SER A 554 -29.20 12.53 1.97
CA SER A 554 -28.28 12.98 0.95
C SER A 554 -26.87 13.17 1.54
N SER A 555 -25.88 13.40 0.67
CA SER A 555 -24.52 13.80 1.10
C SER A 555 -24.58 15.01 2.03
N LEU A 556 -23.84 14.97 3.13
CA LEU A 556 -23.88 16.02 4.14
C LEU A 556 -22.49 16.23 4.73
N THR A 557 -22.07 17.49 4.80
CA THR A 557 -20.90 17.91 5.58
C THR A 557 -21.34 18.68 6.81
N VAL A 558 -20.82 18.34 7.98
CA VAL A 558 -21.15 18.98 9.26
C VAL A 558 -19.90 19.41 9.99
N ARG A 559 -19.79 20.71 10.35
CA ARG A 559 -18.59 21.22 11.05
C ARG A 559 -18.88 22.07 12.27
N GLY A 560 -18.16 21.83 13.36
CA GLY A 560 -18.11 22.75 14.51
C GLY A 560 -19.40 22.82 15.33
N LEU A 561 -20.30 21.83 15.21
CA LEU A 561 -21.59 21.79 15.89
C LEU A 561 -21.55 20.87 17.11
N THR A 562 -22.30 21.22 18.15
CA THR A 562 -22.57 20.37 19.31
C THR A 562 -24.00 19.83 19.25
N PHE A 563 -24.17 18.52 19.39
CA PHE A 563 -25.43 17.80 19.44
C PHE A 563 -25.66 17.29 20.86
N GLU A 564 -26.74 17.74 21.49
CA GLU A 564 -27.04 17.41 22.89
C GLU A 564 -28.48 16.92 23.10
N GLY A 565 -28.63 15.83 23.84
CA GLY A 565 -29.91 15.37 24.37
C GLY A 565 -30.82 14.62 23.40
N ALA A 566 -30.33 14.21 22.22
CA ALA A 566 -31.12 13.48 21.24
C ALA A 566 -31.72 12.21 21.86
N ALA A 567 -33.04 12.07 21.80
CA ALA A 567 -33.73 10.91 22.35
C ALA A 567 -35.04 10.63 21.63
N ILE A 568 -35.36 9.36 21.47
CA ILE A 568 -36.70 8.86 21.11
C ILE A 568 -37.21 7.94 22.21
N SER A 569 -38.48 7.53 22.12
CA SER A 569 -39.04 6.64 23.13
C SER A 569 -38.41 5.25 23.05
N ASN A 570 -38.32 4.56 24.19
CA ASN A 570 -37.88 3.16 24.24
C ASN A 570 -38.81 2.24 23.42
N ALA A 571 -40.11 2.57 23.30
CA ALA A 571 -41.04 1.81 22.47
C ALA A 571 -40.73 1.93 20.97
N ASP A 572 -40.05 3.00 20.56
CA ASP A 572 -39.67 3.30 19.18
C ASP A 572 -38.21 2.91 18.88
N GLY A 573 -37.53 2.30 19.85
CA GLY A 573 -36.16 1.76 19.71
C GLY A 573 -35.12 2.44 20.58
N GLY A 574 -35.42 3.59 21.18
CA GLY A 574 -34.54 4.29 22.13
C GLY A 574 -33.16 4.64 21.58
N ASN A 575 -33.06 4.95 20.27
CA ASN A 575 -31.84 5.20 19.51
C ASN A 575 -31.82 6.60 18.83
N GLY A 576 -32.34 7.62 19.53
CA GLY A 576 -32.34 8.99 19.03
C GLY A 576 -30.93 9.52 18.83
N ALA A 577 -30.56 9.87 17.60
CA ALA A 577 -29.19 10.21 17.23
C ALA A 577 -28.93 11.72 17.21
N GLY A 578 -27.69 12.14 17.43
CA GLY A 578 -27.27 13.51 17.07
C GLY A 578 -27.40 13.72 15.56
N ILE A 579 -26.85 12.82 14.76
CA ILE A 579 -27.10 12.77 13.31
C ILE A 579 -27.56 11.37 12.92
N ARG A 580 -28.67 11.30 12.19
CA ARG A 580 -29.14 10.10 11.52
C ARG A 580 -28.89 10.25 10.03
N ASP A 581 -27.95 9.49 9.51
CA ASP A 581 -27.73 9.35 8.08
C ASP A 581 -28.55 8.15 7.56
N GLN A 582 -29.29 8.36 6.48
CA GLN A 582 -30.21 7.42 5.84
C GLN A 582 -30.06 7.49 4.32
N ASN A 583 -28.85 7.79 3.82
CA ASN A 583 -28.50 7.53 2.43
C ASN A 583 -28.83 6.08 2.05
N VAL A 584 -29.17 5.90 0.78
CA VAL A 584 -29.57 4.60 0.21
C VAL A 584 -28.59 4.21 -0.88
N ASP A 585 -28.24 2.93 -0.88
CA ASP A 585 -27.34 2.33 -1.86
C ASP A 585 -27.74 2.61 -3.32
N GLY A 586 -26.73 2.82 -4.16
CA GLY A 586 -26.91 3.12 -5.60
C GLY A 586 -27.06 4.59 -5.95
N SER A 587 -26.62 5.51 -5.09
CA SER A 587 -26.45 6.93 -5.41
C SER A 587 -25.35 7.13 -6.47
N ASP A 588 -25.55 8.07 -7.40
CA ASP A 588 -24.57 8.44 -8.43
C ASP A 588 -24.45 9.97 -8.54
N PRO A 589 -23.30 10.58 -8.14
CA PRO A 589 -22.15 9.90 -7.53
C PRO A 589 -22.51 9.30 -6.15
N PRO A 590 -21.70 8.34 -5.64
CA PRO A 590 -21.87 7.82 -4.29
C PRO A 590 -21.97 8.91 -3.24
N ALA A 591 -22.79 8.68 -2.21
CA ALA A 591 -22.97 9.65 -1.14
C ALA A 591 -21.66 9.86 -0.34
N SER A 592 -21.53 11.07 0.22
CA SER A 592 -20.45 11.42 1.13
C SER A 592 -21.00 12.03 2.41
N PHE A 593 -20.55 11.51 3.56
CA PHE A 593 -20.92 12.01 4.88
C PHE A 593 -19.67 12.40 5.67
N ILE A 594 -19.54 13.68 5.98
CA ILE A 594 -18.33 14.26 6.59
C ILE A 594 -18.71 14.98 7.89
N VAL A 595 -18.01 14.67 8.97
CA VAL A 595 -18.20 15.31 10.28
C VAL A 595 -16.86 15.75 10.86
N GLU A 596 -16.70 17.05 11.10
CA GLU A 596 -15.44 17.63 11.55
C GLU A 596 -15.62 18.57 12.74
N ASN A 597 -14.77 18.45 13.75
CA ASN A 597 -14.78 19.37 14.91
C ASN A 597 -16.14 19.42 15.64
N CYS A 598 -16.92 18.35 15.60
CA CYS A 598 -18.24 18.28 16.20
C CYS A 598 -18.19 17.63 17.59
N THR A 599 -19.20 17.90 18.41
CA THR A 599 -19.36 17.26 19.73
C THR A 599 -20.72 16.59 19.83
N PHE A 600 -20.77 15.32 20.17
CA PHE A 600 -21.98 14.55 20.43
C PHE A 600 -21.99 14.18 21.90
N THR A 601 -22.90 14.77 22.69
CA THR A 601 -22.93 14.55 24.13
C THR A 601 -24.33 14.31 24.70
N GLY A 602 -24.46 13.34 25.59
CA GLY A 602 -25.74 13.06 26.27
C GLY A 602 -26.89 12.66 25.35
N ASN A 603 -26.58 12.18 24.13
CA ASN A 603 -27.56 11.63 23.20
C ASN A 603 -27.82 10.16 23.51
N GLN A 604 -28.95 9.60 23.06
CA GLN A 604 -29.11 8.14 23.08
C GLN A 604 -28.09 7.48 22.14
N GLU A 605 -27.87 8.06 20.96
CA GLU A 605 -26.94 7.60 19.93
C GLU A 605 -26.16 8.82 19.42
N GLY A 606 -24.86 8.72 19.13
CA GLY A 606 -24.11 9.85 18.58
C GLY A 606 -24.42 10.05 17.10
N ILE A 607 -23.95 9.11 16.27
CA ILE A 607 -24.22 9.03 14.83
C ILE A 607 -24.69 7.62 14.51
N LEU A 608 -25.73 7.51 13.68
CA LEU A 608 -26.23 6.23 13.19
C LEU A 608 -26.58 6.29 11.70
N THR A 609 -25.87 5.51 10.90
CA THR A 609 -26.02 5.51 9.43
C THR A 609 -27.00 4.46 8.90
N GLY A 610 -27.38 4.61 7.63
CA GLY A 610 -28.21 3.70 6.84
C GLY A 610 -27.39 2.67 6.09
N TYR A 611 -28.02 1.89 5.21
CA TYR A 611 -27.30 0.97 4.31
C TYR A 611 -27.01 1.67 2.98
N ASP A 612 -25.74 1.96 2.71
CA ASP A 612 -25.24 2.44 1.42
C ASP A 612 -23.83 1.91 1.21
N ALA A 613 -23.69 0.79 0.47
CA ALA A 613 -22.41 0.10 0.34
C ALA A 613 -21.36 0.90 -0.47
N SER A 614 -21.76 2.00 -1.09
CA SER A 614 -20.90 2.89 -1.87
C SER A 614 -20.51 4.17 -1.12
N GLU A 615 -21.18 4.47 0.00
CA GLU A 615 -20.99 5.73 0.74
C GLU A 615 -19.59 5.84 1.36
N THR A 616 -19.04 7.05 1.31
CA THR A 616 -17.79 7.41 1.98
C THR A 616 -18.09 8.22 3.24
N ILE A 617 -17.54 7.79 4.38
CA ILE A 617 -17.78 8.42 5.68
C ILE A 617 -16.46 8.87 6.29
N SER A 618 -16.38 10.13 6.71
CA SER A 618 -15.22 10.70 7.38
C SER A 618 -15.60 11.43 8.67
N ILE A 619 -14.96 11.03 9.78
CA ILE A 619 -15.13 11.63 11.11
C ILE A 619 -13.76 12.12 11.58
N ALA A 620 -13.61 13.43 11.76
CA ALA A 620 -12.34 14.02 12.16
C ALA A 620 -12.49 14.97 13.36
N ASN A 621 -11.50 14.94 14.26
CA ASN A 621 -11.34 15.88 15.37
C ASN A 621 -12.62 16.09 16.20
N SER A 622 -13.44 15.05 16.33
CA SER A 622 -14.77 15.13 16.94
C SER A 622 -14.80 14.43 18.29
N THR A 623 -15.74 14.82 19.15
CA THR A 623 -15.88 14.27 20.50
C THR A 623 -17.22 13.57 20.67
N PHE A 624 -17.21 12.33 21.12
CA PHE A 624 -18.39 11.55 21.49
C PHE A 624 -18.32 11.24 22.98
N ALA A 625 -19.12 11.96 23.77
CA ALA A 625 -19.00 11.96 25.22
C ALA A 625 -20.33 11.62 25.90
N ASN A 626 -20.35 10.60 26.75
CA ASN A 626 -21.49 10.31 27.62
C ASN A 626 -22.83 10.09 26.88
N ASN A 627 -22.79 9.52 25.67
CA ASN A 627 -24.01 9.12 24.95
C ASN A 627 -24.47 7.73 25.43
N GLY A 628 -25.63 7.28 24.97
CA GLY A 628 -26.22 5.98 25.32
C GLY A 628 -27.54 6.09 26.07
N ASN A 629 -28.35 5.03 25.98
CA ASN A 629 -29.63 4.95 26.67
C ASN A 629 -29.43 4.50 28.14
N PRO A 630 -29.97 5.22 29.14
CA PRO A 630 -29.87 4.80 30.54
C PRO A 630 -30.58 3.46 30.85
N ASP A 631 -31.53 3.04 30.00
CA ASP A 631 -32.17 1.72 30.11
C ASP A 631 -31.29 0.64 29.50
N GLN A 632 -30.90 -0.35 30.31
CA GLN A 632 -29.94 -1.36 29.92
C GLN A 632 -30.41 -2.36 28.85
N GLY A 633 -31.68 -2.29 28.44
CA GLY A 633 -32.21 -3.09 27.34
C GLY A 633 -31.92 -2.54 25.93
N TYR A 634 -31.31 -1.35 25.81
CA TYR A 634 -31.12 -0.66 24.53
C TYR A 634 -29.63 -0.41 24.27
N PHE A 635 -29.12 -0.99 23.18
CA PHE A 635 -27.69 -1.00 22.84
C PHE A 635 -27.42 0.08 21.79
N GLN A 636 -27.04 1.27 22.24
CA GLN A 636 -26.76 2.41 21.37
C GLN A 636 -25.27 2.72 21.36
N HIS A 637 -24.80 3.37 20.30
CA HIS A 637 -23.38 3.57 20.06
C HIS A 637 -23.02 5.06 20.13
N ALA A 638 -21.73 5.34 20.17
CA ALA A 638 -21.26 6.70 19.92
C ALA A 638 -21.21 6.94 18.40
N LEU A 639 -20.61 6.01 17.66
CA LEU A 639 -20.64 5.97 16.20
C LEU A 639 -21.08 4.58 15.72
N TYR A 640 -22.18 4.52 14.98
CA TYR A 640 -22.62 3.32 14.28
C TYR A 640 -22.66 3.57 12.77
N VAL A 641 -21.75 2.90 12.08
CA VAL A 641 -21.73 2.79 10.63
C VAL A 641 -22.23 1.40 10.25
N ASN A 642 -23.32 1.36 9.49
CA ASN A 642 -23.80 0.13 8.87
C ASN A 642 -22.91 -0.24 7.66
N PHE A 643 -23.47 -0.77 6.57
CA PHE A 643 -22.68 -0.99 5.35
C PHE A 643 -22.37 0.34 4.67
N ALA A 644 -21.08 0.55 4.41
CA ALA A 644 -20.50 1.71 3.75
C ALA A 644 -19.32 1.27 2.85
N GLY A 645 -18.99 2.05 1.84
CA GLY A 645 -17.78 1.84 1.05
C GLY A 645 -16.53 2.07 1.89
N SER A 646 -16.51 3.15 2.67
CA SER A 646 -15.43 3.42 3.61
C SER A 646 -15.84 4.19 4.86
N LEU A 647 -15.12 3.94 5.95
CA LEU A 647 -15.12 4.76 7.16
C LEU A 647 -13.69 5.19 7.50
N THR A 648 -13.48 6.49 7.69
CA THR A 648 -12.26 7.05 8.29
C THR A 648 -12.60 7.79 9.59
N VAL A 649 -11.91 7.46 10.68
CA VAL A 649 -12.04 8.13 11.98
C VAL A 649 -10.66 8.59 12.45
N THR A 650 -10.44 9.89 12.56
CA THR A 650 -9.12 10.45 12.91
C THR A 650 -9.18 11.51 14.02
N GLY A 651 -8.19 11.52 14.92
CA GLY A 651 -7.97 12.61 15.87
C GLY A 651 -9.13 12.84 16.85
N SER A 652 -10.02 11.86 17.01
CA SER A 652 -11.30 12.00 17.71
C SER A 652 -11.24 11.39 19.11
N LEU A 653 -12.17 11.82 19.97
CA LEU A 653 -12.31 11.37 21.35
C LEU A 653 -13.62 10.62 21.54
N PHE A 654 -13.57 9.42 22.08
CA PHE A 654 -14.73 8.61 22.43
C PHE A 654 -14.67 8.21 23.91
N GLY A 655 -15.79 8.32 24.62
CA GLY A 655 -15.88 7.76 25.96
C GLY A 655 -17.17 8.08 26.71
N GLY A 656 -17.38 7.38 27.81
CA GLY A 656 -18.57 7.56 28.65
C GLY A 656 -19.85 6.96 28.05
N GLN A 657 -19.74 6.27 26.91
CA GLN A 657 -20.86 5.62 26.24
C GLN A 657 -21.56 4.63 27.19
N LEU A 658 -22.88 4.68 27.25
CA LEU A 658 -23.69 3.74 28.00
C LEU A 658 -24.14 2.61 27.07
N ILE A 659 -23.52 1.43 27.24
CA ILE A 659 -23.85 0.20 26.48
C ILE A 659 -23.42 0.35 25.02
N GLY A 660 -23.63 -0.67 24.17
CA GLY A 660 -23.24 -0.65 22.77
C GLY A 660 -21.73 -0.52 22.59
N HIS A 661 -21.27 0.26 21.61
CA HIS A 661 -19.84 0.39 21.25
C HIS A 661 -19.47 1.85 21.09
N ASP A 662 -18.20 2.18 21.33
CA ASP A 662 -17.71 3.52 21.04
C ASP A 662 -17.68 3.72 19.50
N ILE A 663 -17.14 2.75 18.77
CA ILE A 663 -17.16 2.70 17.30
C ILE A 663 -17.67 1.34 16.84
N LYS A 664 -18.72 1.31 16.02
CA LYS A 664 -19.15 0.13 15.25
C LYS A 664 -19.09 0.43 13.75
N SER A 665 -18.39 -0.39 12.98
CA SER A 665 -18.28 -0.24 11.52
C SER A 665 -18.57 -1.55 10.81
N ARG A 666 -19.49 -1.53 9.85
CA ARG A 666 -19.62 -2.59 8.84
C ARG A 666 -19.14 -2.14 7.47
N ALA A 667 -18.32 -1.11 7.37
CA ALA A 667 -17.78 -0.64 6.10
C ALA A 667 -16.83 -1.66 5.46
N MET A 668 -16.71 -1.65 4.13
CA MET A 668 -15.75 -2.49 3.39
C MET A 668 -14.30 -2.13 3.74
N VAL A 669 -14.01 -0.83 3.88
CA VAL A 669 -12.72 -0.32 4.34
C VAL A 669 -12.93 0.54 5.59
N THR A 670 -12.20 0.25 6.67
CA THR A 670 -12.26 1.03 7.91
C THR A 670 -10.87 1.47 8.35
N THR A 671 -10.65 2.77 8.53
CA THR A 671 -9.41 3.36 9.06
C THR A 671 -9.69 4.11 10.35
N ILE A 672 -9.03 3.74 11.44
CA ILE A 672 -9.18 4.36 12.76
C ILE A 672 -7.80 4.77 13.24
N THR A 673 -7.50 6.07 13.21
CA THR A 673 -6.15 6.60 13.45
C THR A 673 -6.09 7.74 14.47
N ASP A 674 -5.08 7.74 15.33
CA ASP A 674 -4.76 8.84 16.25
C ASP A 674 -5.93 9.27 17.17
N ASN A 675 -6.80 8.33 17.53
CA ASN A 675 -7.95 8.58 18.40
C ASN A 675 -7.64 8.27 19.87
N ARG A 676 -8.47 8.81 20.76
CA ARG A 676 -8.51 8.42 22.17
C ARG A 676 -9.86 7.80 22.49
N ILE A 677 -9.85 6.54 22.92
CA ILE A 677 -11.03 5.70 23.10
C ILE A 677 -11.05 5.18 24.54
N TYR A 678 -12.04 5.61 25.32
CA TYR A 678 -12.21 5.24 26.72
C TYR A 678 -13.41 4.26 26.88
N ASP A 679 -13.14 2.98 26.61
CA ASP A 679 -14.09 1.85 26.73
C ASP A 679 -14.42 1.57 28.20
N GLY A 680 -15.51 2.16 28.69
CA GLY A 680 -15.92 2.04 30.10
C GLY A 680 -14.95 2.66 31.12
N ALA A 681 -13.88 3.31 30.67
CA ALA A 681 -12.99 4.13 31.49
C ALA A 681 -13.53 5.56 31.59
N ALA A 682 -13.18 6.25 32.68
CA ALA A 682 -13.48 7.66 32.83
C ALA A 682 -12.23 8.50 32.52
N ASP A 683 -12.44 9.65 31.88
CA ASP A 683 -11.44 10.71 31.76
C ASP A 683 -12.07 12.06 32.13
N PRO A 684 -12.12 12.39 33.44
CA PRO A 684 -12.76 13.62 33.90
C PRO A 684 -12.08 14.91 33.40
N ALA A 685 -10.82 14.84 32.94
CA ALA A 685 -10.13 16.01 32.40
C ALA A 685 -10.76 16.49 31.09
N ASP A 686 -11.28 15.55 30.29
CA ASP A 686 -11.94 15.79 29.03
C ASP A 686 -13.48 15.64 29.09
N GLY A 687 -14.04 15.62 30.31
CA GLY A 687 -15.49 15.53 30.52
C GLY A 687 -16.08 14.14 30.27
N ILE A 688 -15.25 13.10 30.21
CA ILE A 688 -15.68 11.72 30.01
C ILE A 688 -16.00 11.06 31.36
N GLY A 689 -17.26 10.65 31.54
CA GLY A 689 -17.71 9.85 32.67
C GLY A 689 -17.31 8.37 32.54
N ALA A 690 -17.47 7.60 33.61
CA ALA A 690 -17.33 6.15 33.53
C ALA A 690 -18.53 5.57 32.75
N GLY A 691 -18.28 5.14 31.51
CA GLY A 691 -19.28 4.50 30.65
C GLY A 691 -19.53 3.04 31.00
N SER A 692 -20.35 2.37 30.19
CA SER A 692 -20.56 0.93 30.21
C SER A 692 -20.56 0.34 28.81
N THR A 693 -19.73 0.89 27.92
CA THR A 693 -19.47 0.38 26.57
C THR A 693 -19.17 -1.12 26.58
N SER A 694 -19.52 -1.85 25.53
CA SER A 694 -19.17 -3.25 25.34
C SER A 694 -17.84 -3.42 24.62
N TYR A 695 -17.62 -2.69 23.52
CA TYR A 695 -16.35 -2.74 22.78
C TYR A 695 -15.93 -1.29 22.46
N GLY A 696 -14.64 -0.99 22.56
CA GLY A 696 -14.11 0.28 22.07
C GLY A 696 -14.23 0.36 20.54
N ILE A 697 -13.82 -0.70 19.85
CA ILE A 697 -13.94 -0.80 18.39
C ILE A 697 -14.59 -2.14 18.04
N ASP A 698 -15.63 -2.09 17.21
CA ASP A 698 -16.32 -3.25 16.69
C ASP A 698 -16.38 -3.20 15.16
N THR A 699 -15.72 -4.16 14.52
CA THR A 699 -15.71 -4.36 13.06
C THR A 699 -16.30 -5.73 12.74
N PRO A 700 -17.60 -5.93 13.05
CA PRO A 700 -18.15 -7.27 13.21
C PRO A 700 -18.25 -8.04 11.89
N ASN A 701 -18.15 -7.36 10.75
CA ASN A 701 -18.27 -7.97 9.43
C ASN A 701 -16.94 -8.07 8.65
N GLY A 702 -15.81 -7.80 9.31
CA GLY A 702 -14.50 -7.83 8.69
C GLY A 702 -14.24 -6.60 7.82
N GLY A 703 -13.72 -6.81 6.62
CA GLY A 703 -13.27 -5.77 5.70
C GLY A 703 -11.77 -5.51 5.80
N VAL A 704 -11.28 -4.53 5.06
CA VAL A 704 -9.89 -4.05 5.17
C VAL A 704 -9.84 -3.01 6.29
N VAL A 705 -9.30 -3.40 7.44
CA VAL A 705 -9.33 -2.60 8.67
C VAL A 705 -7.92 -2.22 9.08
N THR A 706 -7.69 -0.91 9.25
CA THR A 706 -6.45 -0.33 9.80
C THR A 706 -6.75 0.40 11.10
N ILE A 707 -6.05 0.03 12.18
CA ILE A 707 -6.14 0.65 13.50
C ILE A 707 -4.73 1.11 13.89
N SER A 708 -4.46 2.41 13.88
CA SER A 708 -3.09 2.90 14.13
C SER A 708 -3.00 4.14 15.02
N GLY A 709 -1.97 4.24 15.86
CA GLY A 709 -1.70 5.45 16.65
C GLY A 709 -2.71 5.77 17.75
N ASN A 710 -3.67 4.88 18.03
CA ASN A 710 -4.75 5.15 18.99
C ASN A 710 -4.32 4.86 20.44
N LEU A 711 -4.91 5.60 21.37
CA LEU A 711 -4.96 5.26 22.79
C LEU A 711 -6.31 4.60 23.09
N ILE A 712 -6.29 3.34 23.54
CA ILE A 712 -7.51 2.58 23.87
C ILE A 712 -7.42 2.17 25.34
N VAL A 713 -8.32 2.69 26.18
CA VAL A 713 -8.32 2.49 27.62
C VAL A 713 -9.61 1.80 28.05
N GLN A 714 -9.48 0.54 28.46
CA GLN A 714 -10.56 -0.25 29.01
C GLN A 714 -10.66 -0.09 30.53
N GLY A 715 -11.82 0.37 30.99
CA GLY A 715 -12.16 0.56 32.39
C GLY A 715 -12.95 -0.61 32.98
N PRO A 716 -13.04 -0.72 34.31
CA PRO A 716 -13.77 -1.80 34.99
C PRO A 716 -15.29 -1.78 34.77
N ALA A 717 -15.84 -0.71 34.19
CA ALA A 717 -17.28 -0.58 33.95
C ALA A 717 -17.71 -1.09 32.56
N THR A 718 -16.76 -1.43 31.68
CA THR A 718 -17.06 -2.06 30.38
C THR A 718 -17.86 -3.37 30.57
N GLN A 719 -18.70 -3.70 29.59
CA GLN A 719 -19.51 -4.93 29.60
C GLN A 719 -18.77 -6.15 29.06
N ASN A 720 -17.71 -5.96 28.27
CA ASN A 720 -16.96 -7.04 27.66
C ASN A 720 -15.47 -6.93 28.00
N SER A 721 -14.78 -8.07 28.04
CA SER A 721 -13.34 -8.08 28.22
C SER A 721 -12.56 -7.75 26.94
N ILE A 722 -13.23 -7.68 25.79
CA ILE A 722 -12.62 -7.41 24.47
C ILE A 722 -12.59 -5.91 24.21
N MET A 723 -11.45 -5.37 23.78
CA MET A 723 -11.31 -3.95 23.43
C MET A 723 -11.61 -3.68 21.95
N VAL A 724 -11.08 -4.54 21.07
CA VAL A 724 -11.29 -4.49 19.61
C VAL A 724 -11.87 -5.83 19.13
N ASP A 725 -13.01 -5.79 18.46
CA ASP A 725 -13.66 -6.95 17.83
C ASP A 725 -13.52 -6.89 16.30
N TYR A 726 -13.16 -8.02 15.70
CA TYR A 726 -13.04 -8.20 14.26
C TYR A 726 -13.74 -9.47 13.80
N GLY A 727 -14.73 -9.29 12.93
CA GLY A 727 -15.39 -10.36 12.19
C GLY A 727 -16.39 -11.20 12.97
N THR A 728 -16.78 -10.86 14.21
CA THR A 728 -17.66 -11.73 15.03
C THR A 728 -19.04 -12.01 14.42
N GLU A 729 -19.60 -11.11 13.61
CA GLU A 729 -20.86 -11.33 12.88
C GLU A 729 -20.65 -11.98 11.49
N GLY A 730 -19.41 -12.35 11.14
CA GLY A 730 -19.02 -13.04 9.92
C GLY A 730 -18.33 -12.14 8.92
N LEU A 731 -17.23 -12.63 8.31
CA LEU A 731 -16.54 -11.95 7.22
C LEU A 731 -17.42 -11.96 5.96
N VAL A 732 -17.87 -10.78 5.50
CA VAL A 732 -18.82 -10.66 4.37
C VAL A 732 -18.19 -10.12 3.09
N TYR A 733 -16.94 -9.65 3.16
CA TYR A 733 -16.21 -9.09 2.03
C TYR A 733 -15.29 -10.13 1.40
N ASP A 734 -14.92 -9.94 0.13
CA ASP A 734 -13.92 -10.81 -0.52
C ASP A 734 -12.52 -10.52 0.05
N SER A 735 -12.25 -9.26 0.40
CA SER A 735 -11.02 -8.82 1.07
C SER A 735 -11.26 -8.57 2.56
N ASN A 736 -10.52 -9.28 3.41
CA ASN A 736 -10.55 -9.12 4.86
C ASN A 736 -9.13 -9.12 5.38
N SER A 737 -8.71 -8.02 6.02
CA SER A 737 -7.39 -7.90 6.63
C SER A 737 -7.47 -6.97 7.83
N LEU A 738 -6.76 -7.32 8.90
CA LEU A 738 -6.65 -6.46 10.08
C LEU A 738 -5.20 -6.07 10.32
N SER A 739 -4.91 -4.78 10.16
CA SER A 739 -3.63 -4.17 10.54
C SER A 739 -3.80 -3.31 11.79
N VAL A 740 -3.01 -3.60 12.81
CA VAL A 740 -3.03 -2.91 14.09
C VAL A 740 -1.62 -2.47 14.44
N SER A 741 -1.36 -1.17 14.42
CA SER A 741 0.00 -0.64 14.61
C SER A 741 0.12 0.56 15.53
N ASN A 742 1.21 0.70 16.29
CA ASN A 742 1.52 1.91 17.06
C ASN A 742 0.43 2.34 18.07
N ASN A 743 -0.45 1.43 18.50
CA ASN A 743 -1.50 1.75 19.47
C ASN A 743 -1.03 1.48 20.89
N THR A 744 -1.67 2.16 21.85
CA THR A 744 -1.52 1.90 23.28
C THR A 744 -2.83 1.34 23.84
N PHE A 745 -2.83 0.06 24.22
CA PHE A 745 -3.93 -0.63 24.89
C PHE A 745 -3.68 -0.65 26.39
N ILE A 746 -4.62 -0.16 27.18
CA ILE A 746 -4.56 -0.16 28.64
C ILE A 746 -5.83 -0.78 29.20
N SER A 747 -5.73 -1.84 30.00
CA SER A 747 -6.84 -2.33 30.82
C SER A 747 -6.57 -2.08 32.30
N THR A 748 -7.47 -1.35 32.95
CA THR A 748 -7.28 -0.86 34.34
C THR A 748 -8.08 -1.65 35.38
N GLY A 749 -8.83 -2.68 34.97
CA GLY A 749 -9.81 -3.30 35.87
C GLY A 749 -10.23 -4.74 35.59
N LEU A 750 -9.87 -5.32 34.43
CA LEU A 750 -10.31 -6.67 34.04
C LEU A 750 -9.12 -7.64 33.94
N SER A 751 -9.12 -8.69 34.77
CA SER A 751 -8.01 -9.67 34.82
C SER A 751 -7.93 -10.62 33.62
N GLN A 752 -8.93 -10.60 32.74
CA GLN A 752 -9.00 -11.42 31.51
C GLN A 752 -9.20 -10.54 30.28
N ALA A 753 -8.77 -9.28 30.32
CA ALA A 753 -8.90 -8.37 29.18
C ALA A 753 -8.21 -8.92 27.93
N ILE A 754 -8.90 -8.83 26.80
CA ILE A 754 -8.45 -9.21 25.47
C ILE A 754 -8.27 -7.91 24.67
N GLY A 755 -7.08 -7.68 24.12
CA GLY A 755 -6.82 -6.51 23.29
C GLY A 755 -7.63 -6.57 22.00
N ILE A 756 -7.39 -7.62 21.21
CA ILE A 756 -8.02 -7.85 19.92
C ILE A 756 -8.65 -9.24 19.92
N TYR A 757 -9.93 -9.30 19.55
CA TYR A 757 -10.63 -10.54 19.28
C TYR A 757 -10.88 -10.66 17.78
N ASP A 758 -10.26 -11.66 17.15
CA ASP A 758 -10.39 -11.94 15.73
C ASP A 758 -11.13 -13.27 15.56
N ALA A 759 -12.44 -13.20 15.30
CA ALA A 759 -13.30 -14.37 15.39
C ALA A 759 -12.92 -15.51 14.41
N PHE A 760 -12.20 -15.19 13.33
CA PHE A 760 -11.88 -16.13 12.25
C PHE A 760 -10.40 -16.53 12.20
N ALA A 761 -9.57 -16.05 13.11
CA ALA A 761 -8.12 -16.23 13.06
C ALA A 761 -7.50 -15.73 11.73
N THR A 762 -8.06 -14.66 11.16
CA THR A 762 -7.47 -13.98 10.00
C THR A 762 -6.16 -13.34 10.45
N PRO A 763 -5.01 -13.62 9.82
CA PRO A 763 -3.74 -13.17 10.35
C PRO A 763 -3.71 -11.67 10.65
N VAL A 764 -3.62 -11.32 11.94
CA VAL A 764 -3.62 -9.93 12.39
C VAL A 764 -2.19 -9.40 12.27
N GLN A 765 -1.97 -8.38 11.45
CA GLN A 765 -0.68 -7.71 11.36
C GLN A 765 -0.51 -6.81 12.58
N LEU A 766 0.36 -7.19 13.51
CA LEU A 766 0.51 -6.51 14.80
C LEU A 766 1.90 -5.88 14.94
N ASN A 767 1.98 -4.55 14.82
CA ASN A 767 3.26 -3.83 14.78
C ASN A 767 3.34 -2.75 15.88
N ASN A 768 4.39 -2.72 16.71
CA ASN A 768 4.65 -1.62 17.65
C ASN A 768 3.50 -1.23 18.60
N ASN A 769 2.66 -2.18 19.02
CA ASN A 769 1.58 -1.91 19.98
C ASN A 769 2.06 -2.13 21.42
N THR A 770 1.61 -1.26 22.34
CA THR A 770 1.82 -1.43 23.78
C THR A 770 0.57 -2.00 24.43
N PHE A 771 0.73 -3.03 25.27
CA PHE A 771 -0.37 -3.64 26.02
C PHE A 771 -0.07 -3.58 27.53
N GLU A 772 -0.79 -2.74 28.26
CA GLU A 772 -0.69 -2.61 29.72
C GLU A 772 -1.95 -3.17 30.39
N GLY A 773 -1.80 -4.13 31.30
CA GLY A 773 -2.93 -4.73 32.00
C GLY A 773 -3.84 -5.63 31.15
N VAL A 774 -3.54 -5.79 29.85
CA VAL A 774 -4.24 -6.70 28.93
C VAL A 774 -3.69 -8.10 29.09
N ALA A 775 -4.56 -9.07 29.37
CA ALA A 775 -4.15 -10.46 29.64
C ALA A 775 -3.81 -11.22 28.35
N THR A 776 -4.57 -10.95 27.29
CA THR A 776 -4.42 -11.62 25.99
C THR A 776 -4.40 -10.55 24.89
N PRO A 777 -3.23 -10.23 24.30
CA PRO A 777 -3.15 -9.23 23.24
C PRO A 777 -4.06 -9.54 22.04
N VAL A 778 -4.05 -10.80 21.56
CA VAL A 778 -4.90 -11.27 20.45
C VAL A 778 -5.50 -12.64 20.78
N TYR A 779 -6.81 -12.82 20.56
CA TYR A 779 -7.52 -14.08 20.76
C TYR A 779 -8.50 -14.41 19.61
N PRO A 780 -8.55 -15.65 19.11
CA PRO A 780 -7.57 -16.72 19.30
C PRO A 780 -6.18 -16.25 18.83
N ALA A 781 -5.13 -17.00 19.17
CA ALA A 781 -3.78 -16.60 18.78
C ALA A 781 -3.63 -16.68 17.24
N SER A 782 -3.84 -15.55 16.57
CA SER A 782 -3.78 -15.37 15.11
C SER A 782 -2.86 -14.23 14.68
N ALA A 783 -2.15 -13.60 15.63
CA ALA A 783 -1.27 -12.47 15.34
C ALA A 783 0.00 -12.91 14.60
N ILE A 784 0.28 -12.23 13.47
CA ILE A 784 1.63 -12.14 12.90
C ILE A 784 2.26 -10.89 13.49
N ILE A 785 3.24 -11.07 14.39
CA ILE A 785 4.03 -9.97 14.93
C ILE A 785 5.15 -9.68 13.95
N ASN A 786 5.00 -8.66 13.10
CA ASN A 786 6.17 -8.15 12.39
C ASN A 786 6.91 -7.26 13.39
N SER A 787 8.02 -7.77 13.90
CA SER A 787 8.98 -6.92 14.59
C SER A 787 9.52 -5.94 13.54
N PRO A 788 9.66 -4.64 13.83
CA PRO A 788 10.36 -3.76 12.92
C PRO A 788 11.75 -4.36 12.64
N GLU A 789 12.19 -4.33 11.38
CA GLU A 789 13.56 -4.71 11.05
C GLU A 789 14.53 -3.82 11.84
N ASP A 790 15.45 -4.48 12.54
CA ASP A 790 16.53 -3.85 13.30
C ASP A 790 17.46 -3.09 12.35
N THR A 791 17.66 -1.80 12.58
CA THR A 791 18.54 -0.95 11.77
C THR A 791 19.92 -0.88 12.41
N PRO A 792 21.00 -1.23 11.68
CA PRO A 792 22.33 -1.24 12.26
C PRO A 792 22.75 0.13 12.84
N PRO A 793 23.67 0.15 13.83
CA PRO A 793 24.09 1.39 14.45
C PRO A 793 24.80 2.29 13.45
N VAL A 794 24.90 3.58 13.74
CA VAL A 794 25.64 4.55 12.93
C VAL A 794 26.85 5.05 13.69
N VAL A 795 28.03 4.97 13.07
CA VAL A 795 29.29 5.46 13.63
C VAL A 795 29.86 6.60 12.79
N THR A 796 30.10 7.75 13.42
CA THR A 796 30.63 8.96 12.76
C THR A 796 31.92 9.44 13.44
N PRO A 797 33.05 9.54 12.73
CA PRO A 797 34.28 10.11 13.30
C PRO A 797 34.07 11.58 13.66
N THR A 798 34.62 12.02 14.80
CA THR A 798 34.51 13.42 15.25
C THR A 798 35.33 14.38 14.40
N SER A 799 36.30 13.87 13.65
CA SER A 799 37.12 14.63 12.69
C SER A 799 37.69 13.71 11.63
N SER A 800 37.81 14.19 10.39
CA SER A 800 38.42 13.42 9.30
C SER A 800 39.95 13.35 9.39
N ASN A 801 40.59 14.34 10.03
CA ASN A 801 42.04 14.38 10.23
C ASN A 801 42.38 14.99 11.59
N ILE A 802 43.19 14.29 12.38
CA ILE A 802 43.66 14.69 13.70
C ILE A 802 45.17 14.88 13.65
N THR A 803 45.65 16.01 14.13
CA THR A 803 47.10 16.26 14.28
C THR A 803 47.51 16.03 15.73
N ALA A 804 48.55 15.22 15.94
CA ALA A 804 48.98 14.78 17.27
C ALA A 804 50.48 14.98 17.47
N SER A 805 50.90 15.16 18.73
CA SER A 805 52.31 15.00 19.09
C SER A 805 52.66 13.51 19.15
N PRO A 806 53.84 13.06 18.67
CA PRO A 806 54.19 11.65 18.74
C PRO A 806 54.07 11.07 20.16
N GLY A 807 53.34 9.95 20.29
CA GLY A 807 53.05 9.30 21.57
C GLY A 807 51.86 9.87 22.34
N GLN A 808 51.15 10.89 21.81
CA GLN A 808 49.93 11.42 22.42
C GLN A 808 48.82 10.37 22.45
N LEU A 809 48.13 10.29 23.58
CA LEU A 809 47.00 9.40 23.82
C LEU A 809 45.67 10.13 23.61
N PHE A 810 44.74 9.45 22.94
CA PHE A 810 43.35 9.84 22.79
C PHE A 810 42.47 8.74 23.35
N ASP A 811 41.49 9.08 24.20
CA ASP A 811 40.46 8.11 24.58
C ASP A 811 39.71 7.71 23.31
N ALA A 812 39.50 6.42 23.06
CA ALA A 812 38.91 5.95 21.80
C ALA A 812 37.50 6.55 21.59
N SER A 813 36.73 6.70 22.67
CA SER A 813 35.41 7.35 22.67
C SER A 813 35.41 8.83 22.29
N SER A 814 36.57 9.49 22.25
CA SER A 814 36.69 10.89 21.79
C SER A 814 36.85 11.03 20.27
N LEU A 815 37.15 9.92 19.58
CA LEU A 815 37.46 9.91 18.15
C LEU A 815 36.21 9.75 17.27
N PHE A 816 35.08 9.34 17.83
CA PHE A 816 33.84 9.09 17.11
C PHE A 816 32.61 9.28 18.00
N THR A 817 31.43 9.40 17.38
CA THR A 817 30.12 9.21 18.00
C THR A 817 29.48 7.94 17.44
N ALA A 818 28.75 7.22 18.28
CA ALA A 818 27.96 6.08 17.84
C ALA A 818 26.56 6.18 18.44
N SER A 819 25.55 5.93 17.62
CA SER A 819 24.15 5.94 18.01
C SER A 819 23.40 4.91 17.19
N ASP A 820 22.44 4.28 17.82
CA ASP A 820 21.54 3.35 17.15
C ASP A 820 20.23 4.07 16.78
N PRO A 821 19.73 3.96 15.53
CA PRO A 821 18.49 4.63 15.12
C PRO A 821 17.24 4.09 15.84
N ASP A 822 17.26 2.82 16.27
CA ASP A 822 16.17 2.17 17.01
C ASP A 822 16.31 2.37 18.54
N GLY A 823 17.45 2.92 18.95
CA GLY A 823 17.75 3.20 20.35
C GLY A 823 18.34 2.00 21.09
N ASP A 824 18.77 0.96 20.35
CA ASP A 824 19.40 -0.21 20.93
C ASP A 824 20.76 0.12 21.56
N ALA A 825 21.06 -0.62 22.62
CA ALA A 825 22.26 -0.38 23.41
C ALA A 825 23.47 -0.98 22.69
N ILE A 826 24.38 -0.14 22.20
CA ILE A 826 25.65 -0.63 21.63
C ILE A 826 26.39 -1.52 22.63
N THR A 827 26.63 -2.77 22.25
CA THR A 827 27.26 -3.79 23.08
C THR A 827 28.74 -3.99 22.75
N GLN A 828 29.16 -3.74 21.50
CA GLN A 828 30.56 -3.89 21.07
C GLN A 828 30.98 -2.85 20.03
N TYR A 829 32.30 -2.67 19.92
CA TYR A 829 32.98 -1.87 18.91
C TYR A 829 34.07 -2.70 18.25
N ASP A 830 34.38 -2.40 17.01
CA ASP A 830 35.51 -2.96 16.28
C ASP A 830 36.32 -1.80 15.70
N PHE A 831 37.62 -1.80 16.00
CA PHE A 831 38.56 -0.79 15.54
C PHE A 831 39.53 -1.39 14.54
N TRP A 832 39.84 -0.62 13.50
CA TRP A 832 40.86 -0.99 12.52
C TRP A 832 41.86 0.14 12.37
N ASP A 833 43.15 -0.20 12.40
CA ASP A 833 44.27 0.71 12.17
C ASP A 833 45.11 0.20 10.99
N THR A 834 45.24 1.02 9.95
CA THR A 834 46.26 0.85 8.91
C THR A 834 47.11 2.09 8.78
N GLY A 835 48.43 1.92 8.74
CA GLY A 835 49.34 3.03 8.53
C GLY A 835 50.78 2.62 8.74
N GLY A 836 51.71 3.39 8.16
CA GLY A 836 53.14 3.30 8.46
C GLY A 836 53.58 4.30 9.53
N GLY A 837 52.63 5.00 10.17
CA GLY A 837 52.89 6.08 11.11
C GLY A 837 53.40 5.61 12.47
N GLY A 838 53.09 4.36 12.83
CA GLY A 838 53.56 3.69 14.04
C GLY A 838 52.72 3.99 15.27
N GLY A 839 51.49 4.49 15.09
CA GLY A 839 50.46 4.52 16.12
C GLY A 839 49.85 3.14 16.37
N GLN A 840 49.07 3.05 17.44
CA GLN A 840 48.44 1.80 17.88
C GLN A 840 47.25 2.05 18.81
N PHE A 841 46.25 1.18 18.77
CA PHE A 841 45.26 1.08 19.84
C PHE A 841 45.83 0.35 21.06
N LEU A 842 45.45 0.83 22.24
CA LEU A 842 45.73 0.26 23.54
C LEU A 842 44.40 -0.13 24.19
N VAL A 843 44.20 -1.42 24.48
CA VAL A 843 43.05 -1.91 25.27
C VAL A 843 43.57 -2.30 26.64
N ASP A 844 43.06 -1.67 27.70
CA ASP A 844 43.56 -1.83 29.07
C ASP A 844 45.08 -1.57 29.19
N GLY A 845 45.61 -0.67 28.36
CA GLY A 845 47.04 -0.35 28.28
C GLY A 845 47.90 -1.37 27.50
N ALA A 846 47.31 -2.44 26.96
CA ALA A 846 48.01 -3.40 26.11
C ALA A 846 47.87 -3.04 24.62
N ALA A 847 49.01 -2.95 23.93
CA ALA A 847 49.07 -2.66 22.50
C ALA A 847 48.41 -3.76 21.66
N GLN A 848 47.52 -3.33 20.78
CA GLN A 848 46.82 -4.18 19.82
C GLN A 848 47.57 -4.23 18.47
N PRO A 849 47.50 -5.35 17.74
CA PRO A 849 48.14 -5.45 16.43
C PRO A 849 47.49 -4.52 15.41
N ALA A 850 48.30 -3.90 14.55
CA ALA A 850 47.80 -3.17 13.38
C ALA A 850 47.38 -4.11 12.24
N ASN A 851 46.55 -3.61 11.32
CA ASN A 851 46.01 -4.33 10.16
C ASN A 851 45.22 -5.60 10.53
N GLY A 852 44.38 -5.50 11.57
CA GLY A 852 43.47 -6.54 12.00
C GLY A 852 42.33 -5.96 12.82
N ASP A 853 41.26 -6.74 12.99
CA ASP A 853 40.10 -6.36 13.80
C ASP A 853 40.50 -6.27 15.28
N ILE A 854 39.97 -5.27 15.97
CA ILE A 854 40.20 -5.01 17.40
C ILE A 854 38.85 -4.86 18.06
N TYR A 855 38.28 -5.99 18.48
CA TYR A 855 36.99 -6.06 19.15
C TYR A 855 37.09 -5.60 20.61
N VAL A 856 36.21 -4.68 20.99
CA VAL A 856 36.14 -4.06 22.32
C VAL A 856 34.69 -4.02 22.77
N SER A 857 34.37 -4.58 23.94
CA SER A 857 33.01 -4.43 24.49
C SER A 857 32.71 -2.97 24.88
N ALA A 858 31.44 -2.57 24.91
CA ALA A 858 31.05 -1.23 25.31
C ALA A 858 31.58 -0.83 26.72
N ALA A 859 31.71 -1.80 27.63
CA ALA A 859 32.32 -1.59 28.94
C ALA A 859 33.84 -1.36 28.89
N GLN A 860 34.54 -1.98 27.92
CA GLN A 860 35.99 -1.82 27.71
C GLN A 860 36.34 -0.56 26.92
N LEU A 861 35.38 0.07 26.23
CA LEU A 861 35.63 1.30 25.48
C LEU A 861 36.24 2.41 26.37
N ALA A 862 35.79 2.52 27.62
CA ALA A 862 36.32 3.49 28.60
C ALA A 862 37.80 3.26 28.98
N GLN A 863 38.36 2.09 28.65
CA GLN A 863 39.75 1.71 28.91
C GLN A 863 40.54 1.52 27.61
N THR A 864 39.95 1.93 26.48
CA THR A 864 40.56 1.84 25.15
C THR A 864 41.04 3.22 24.72
N ALA A 865 42.30 3.31 24.28
CA ALA A 865 42.92 4.56 23.83
C ALA A 865 43.66 4.34 22.52
N TYR A 866 43.74 5.39 21.70
CA TYR A 866 44.63 5.44 20.55
C TYR A 866 45.91 6.20 20.90
N GLN A 867 47.07 5.60 20.66
CA GLN A 867 48.37 6.24 20.81
C GLN A 867 48.94 6.61 19.44
N SER A 868 49.17 7.89 19.20
CA SER A 868 49.72 8.38 17.94
C SER A 868 51.20 8.05 17.72
N GLY A 869 51.56 7.75 16.47
CA GLY A 869 52.93 7.48 16.04
C GLY A 869 53.73 8.72 15.57
N ASN A 870 54.82 8.50 14.83
CA ASN A 870 55.66 9.55 14.24
C ASN A 870 55.24 9.94 12.82
N GLY A 871 54.32 9.19 12.20
CA GLY A 871 53.75 9.48 10.89
C GLY A 871 52.24 9.45 10.92
N THR A 872 51.62 9.17 9.78
CA THR A 872 50.15 9.14 9.64
C THR A 872 49.65 7.70 9.67
N ASP A 873 48.62 7.50 10.49
CA ASP A 873 47.84 6.27 10.58
C ASP A 873 46.38 6.58 10.20
N THR A 874 45.74 5.63 9.54
CA THR A 874 44.35 5.69 9.08
C THR A 874 43.52 4.71 9.90
N LEU A 875 42.44 5.21 10.48
CA LEU A 875 41.62 4.49 11.43
C LEU A 875 40.18 4.37 10.93
N TRP A 876 39.53 3.28 11.34
CA TRP A 876 38.10 3.02 11.16
C TRP A 876 37.52 2.47 12.47
N VAL A 877 36.23 2.67 12.64
CA VAL A 877 35.45 2.09 13.74
C VAL A 877 34.08 1.67 13.24
N ARG A 878 33.55 0.56 13.75
CA ARG A 878 32.14 0.16 13.64
C ARG A 878 31.59 -0.29 14.98
N ALA A 879 30.28 -0.27 15.14
CA ALA A 879 29.58 -0.60 16.38
C ALA A 879 28.60 -1.77 16.16
N TYR A 880 28.29 -2.49 17.23
CA TYR A 880 27.36 -3.61 17.26
C TYR A 880 26.36 -3.39 18.41
N ASP A 881 25.07 -3.41 18.11
CA ASP A 881 23.93 -3.26 19.04
C ASP A 881 23.59 -4.53 19.82
N GLY A 882 23.99 -5.71 19.34
CA GLY A 882 23.53 -6.98 19.90
C GLY A 882 22.99 -7.94 18.84
N THR A 883 22.62 -7.41 17.68
CA THR A 883 21.98 -8.09 16.54
C THR A 883 22.74 -7.84 15.24
N GLN A 884 23.15 -6.59 14.95
CA GLN A 884 23.80 -6.19 13.70
C GLN A 884 25.02 -5.28 13.89
N TRP A 885 25.93 -5.33 12.90
CA TRP A 885 27.09 -4.44 12.84
C TRP A 885 26.80 -3.24 11.95
N SER A 886 27.20 -2.06 12.40
CA SER A 886 27.27 -0.89 11.53
C SER A 886 28.22 -1.16 10.36
N ALA A 887 28.00 -0.46 9.24
CA ALA A 887 29.06 -0.27 8.27
C ALA A 887 30.31 0.33 8.96
N TRP A 888 31.49 0.10 8.39
CA TRP A 888 32.69 0.80 8.83
C TRP A 888 32.50 2.30 8.65
N SER A 889 32.90 3.08 9.67
CA SER A 889 32.93 4.53 9.58
C SER A 889 33.72 4.98 8.35
N PRO A 890 33.46 6.18 7.80
CA PRO A 890 34.42 6.82 6.92
C PRO A 890 35.82 6.81 7.57
N SER A 891 36.85 6.51 6.78
CA SER A 891 38.23 6.51 7.31
C SER A 891 38.60 7.89 7.83
N PHE A 892 39.31 7.96 8.94
CA PHE A 892 39.90 9.19 9.46
C PHE A 892 41.37 8.99 9.79
N THR A 893 42.16 10.06 9.81
CA THR A 893 43.60 9.94 10.03
C THR A 893 44.05 10.58 11.34
N VAL A 894 45.10 10.01 11.94
CA VAL A 894 45.87 10.63 13.02
C VAL A 894 47.31 10.80 12.54
N SER A 895 47.78 12.04 12.46
CA SER A 895 49.12 12.38 11.96
C SER A 895 50.01 12.92 13.07
N GLY A 896 51.09 12.19 13.36
CA GLY A 896 52.17 12.65 14.23
C GLY A 896 53.02 13.73 13.58
N LEU A 897 53.18 14.88 14.24
CA LEU A 897 54.07 15.94 13.76
C LEU A 897 55.55 15.53 13.92
N SER A 898 56.35 15.74 12.87
CA SER A 898 57.81 15.56 12.97
C SER A 898 58.44 16.57 13.94
N THR A 899 59.58 16.21 14.55
CA THR A 899 60.29 17.06 15.52
C THR A 899 60.66 18.44 14.95
N ASP A 900 60.82 18.56 13.63
CA ASP A 900 61.07 19.85 12.94
C ASP A 900 59.81 20.73 12.84
N GLN A 901 58.61 20.16 12.78
CA GLN A 901 57.35 20.94 12.75
C GLN A 901 56.93 21.44 14.14
N MET A 902 57.34 20.74 15.20
CA MET A 902 57.15 21.18 16.59
C MET A 902 58.02 22.40 16.95
N LEU A 903 59.21 22.54 16.34
CA LEU A 903 60.14 23.66 16.59
C LEU A 903 59.76 24.95 15.84
N GLY A 904 58.99 24.86 14.76
CA GLY A 904 58.54 26.02 13.97
C GLY A 904 57.41 26.84 14.63
N ALA A 905 56.66 26.24 15.56
CA ALA A 905 55.52 26.89 16.23
C ALA A 905 55.90 27.65 17.52
N GLY A 906 57.16 27.54 17.98
CA GLY A 906 57.58 28.10 19.26
C GLY A 906 59.00 28.66 19.23
N GLN A 907 59.21 29.81 18.57
CA GLN A 907 60.13 30.88 19.01
C GLN A 907 60.17 32.07 18.02
N GLN A 908 59.40 33.12 18.33
CA GLN A 908 59.87 34.50 18.09
C GLN A 908 60.63 34.92 19.35
N PRO A 909 61.95 35.17 19.31
CA PRO A 909 62.63 35.83 20.42
C PRO A 909 62.24 37.32 20.48
N PRO A 910 62.20 37.93 21.68
CA PRO A 910 61.69 39.29 21.86
C PRO A 910 62.62 40.32 21.22
N THR A 911 62.04 41.25 20.48
CA THR A 911 62.70 42.47 20.01
C THR A 911 63.04 43.35 21.22
N LEU A 912 64.29 43.30 21.68
CA LEU A 912 64.85 44.26 22.64
C LEU A 912 65.35 45.49 21.87
N ILE A 913 64.60 46.59 21.95
CA ILE A 913 65.12 47.92 21.66
C ILE A 913 66.00 48.34 22.85
N ALA A 914 67.22 48.75 22.53
CA ALA A 914 68.32 49.02 23.45
C ALA A 914 68.10 50.21 24.41
N HIS A 915 68.80 50.18 25.55
CA HIS A 915 69.40 51.40 26.12
C HIS A 915 70.75 51.07 26.81
N SER A 916 71.78 51.76 26.30
CA SER A 916 73.16 52.02 26.80
C SER A 916 74.07 50.85 27.16
#